data_AF-A0A9D3Q8J5-F1
#
_entry.id   AF-A0A9D3Q8J5-F1
#
_cell.length_a   1.000
_cell.length_b   1.000
_cell.length_c   1.000
_cell.angle_alpha   90.00
_cell.angle_beta   90.00
_cell.angle_gamma   90.00
#
_symmetry.space_group_name_H-M   'P 1'
#
loop_
_entity.id
_entity.type
_entity.pdbx_description
1 polymer ?
#
loop_
_entity_poly.entity_id
_entity_poly.type
_entity_poly.pdbx_seq_one_letter_code
_entity_poly.pdbx_strand_id
1 'polypeptide(L)'
;MKLLLSLCVMQMVLWSAVQGNGQNGGQPHPCPPVHDTDRFNGSLRIYHQNADFAFRLYKHISALPDSQSKNVFFSPLSVSVALAALSVGARGPTHQQLFQGLGFNETDTTEEEVNEAFQHIFQDLNKKTDVDLSLGSAVFIDDKFKPHAEFLESIKRYYQADGFSTDFQKANEAKEQINKYVNEKTKGKIAQLVDDLGVDVVMYLVSYIHFKGKWLIPFNPRLTKEDTFHLDDKTTVPVQMMTMENLMHAHHDEEVSSHVLRLDYNESVSMLLVLPEKGMKELDKVICRAHLRKWMRPKMTRPYKVFVPKLSLKTSYKLKEVLKGMGITDIFQDTANLSGISDEPLFVSKVVHKATLDVDEAGSEAAAATGVEVSRRTYPGMPYGLQSSLLPIYLRSSGLSLTKISLTKALYFPWVLKVLWAPLVDQVGTKRKWLVATMSGLALTCLACAVLSPSAELAPVAAALLAMNVLASVQDIAVDGVAVQLLQQREEVGYGNTAQVVGYKLGSVAAGGGLLAVVDTVGWGSLFLALSAVYCAVSLHAWRTAVLSAPARGQSAARTSHAAAQNPWRAWRDLLTVPGTKWTVVFVLTYKLGEQGAVSMFPLFLLDHHMTAAELGFWNSVVAMGFSICGSSIGGLLLSKYSVWPLMRRAFVLRLVGMAFQTSLLGVHSYSTLVKGGAILSLIVQHFLGGLITTLTFTTMMHCTQRADESIQATHYSFLATLEVLGKLAFSTVAGWVVDWVGFQGSFLLFFLLSATATLHIWTATDMGGQKK
;
A
#
# COMPACT_ATOMS: atom_id res chain seq x y z
N MET A 1 -25.91 -4.49 -15.74
CA MET A 1 -26.41 -5.80 -15.28
C MET A 1 -25.55 -6.26 -14.11
N LYS A 2 -26.08 -6.32 -12.89
CA LYS A 2 -25.38 -6.99 -11.76
C LYS A 2 -26.01 -8.38 -11.66
N LEU A 3 -25.45 -9.35 -12.38
CA LEU A 3 -25.88 -10.74 -12.19
C LEU A 3 -25.33 -11.20 -10.84
N LEU A 4 -26.16 -11.25 -9.80
CA LEU A 4 -25.78 -11.77 -8.49
C LEU A 4 -25.73 -13.30 -8.57
N LEU A 5 -24.84 -13.82 -9.41
CA LEU A 5 -24.46 -15.23 -9.43
C LEU A 5 -23.48 -15.45 -8.29
N SER A 6 -24.02 -15.56 -7.08
CA SER A 6 -23.35 -16.33 -6.07
C SER A 6 -23.49 -17.79 -6.49
N LEU A 7 -22.39 -18.40 -6.94
CA LEU A 7 -22.25 -19.85 -6.81
C LEU A 7 -22.20 -20.15 -5.31
N CYS A 8 -23.38 -20.16 -4.69
CA CYS A 8 -23.61 -20.80 -3.42
C CYS A 8 -23.52 -22.30 -3.68
N VAL A 9 -22.29 -22.81 -3.79
CA VAL A 9 -22.02 -24.24 -3.69
C VAL A 9 -22.17 -24.64 -2.22
N MET A 10 -23.44 -24.72 -1.82
CA MET A 10 -24.12 -25.72 -1.00
C MET A 10 -23.66 -26.08 0.42
N GLN A 11 -24.65 -26.16 1.35
CA GLN A 11 -24.80 -27.33 2.23
C GLN A 11 -26.28 -27.79 2.36
N MET A 12 -26.51 -29.11 2.28
CA MET A 12 -27.62 -29.91 2.86
C MET A 12 -26.97 -30.70 4.02
N VAL A 13 -27.63 -31.23 5.06
CA VAL A 13 -28.85 -32.05 5.14
C VAL A 13 -29.34 -32.01 6.60
N LEU A 14 -30.62 -31.73 6.86
CA LEU A 14 -31.58 -32.60 7.58
C LEU A 14 -32.88 -31.84 7.90
N TRP A 15 -33.96 -32.45 7.47
CA TRP A 15 -35.34 -32.02 7.61
C TRP A 15 -35.94 -32.81 8.77
N SER A 16 -36.44 -32.13 9.80
CA SER A 16 -37.55 -32.61 10.64
C SER A 16 -38.27 -31.43 11.28
N ALA A 17 -39.60 -31.49 11.20
CA ALA A 17 -40.63 -30.56 11.66
C ALA A 17 -40.48 -30.15 13.16
N VAL A 18 -41.02 -29.02 13.62
CA VAL A 18 -42.46 -28.81 13.91
C VAL A 18 -42.75 -27.30 14.12
N GLN A 19 -44.02 -26.96 13.87
CA GLN A 19 -44.72 -25.67 13.91
C GLN A 19 -44.36 -24.65 15.01
N GLY A 20 -44.51 -23.37 14.65
CA GLY A 20 -44.70 -22.26 15.57
C GLY A 20 -45.35 -21.08 14.85
N ASN A 21 -46.68 -21.00 14.92
CA ASN A 21 -47.49 -19.90 14.38
C ASN A 21 -47.27 -18.66 15.27
N GLY A 22 -46.97 -17.51 14.68
CA GLY A 22 -46.76 -16.27 15.42
C GLY A 22 -46.75 -15.07 14.49
N GLN A 23 -47.94 -14.57 14.16
CA GLN A 23 -48.09 -13.22 13.64
C GLN A 23 -47.67 -12.23 14.73
N ASN A 24 -46.76 -11.30 14.41
CA ASN A 24 -46.74 -10.01 15.08
C ASN A 24 -46.25 -8.94 14.08
N GLY A 25 -47.12 -7.95 13.88
CA GLY A 25 -46.82 -6.76 13.09
C GLY A 25 -45.81 -5.89 13.82
N GLY A 26 -44.72 -5.58 13.13
CA GLY A 26 -43.70 -4.61 13.51
C GLY A 26 -43.11 -3.99 12.25
N GLN A 27 -42.69 -2.73 12.35
CA GLN A 27 -42.16 -1.92 11.24
C GLN A 27 -41.01 -2.62 10.48
N PRO A 28 -40.83 -2.34 9.17
CA PRO A 28 -39.90 -3.09 8.33
C PRO A 28 -38.44 -2.81 8.73
N HIS A 29 -37.84 -3.76 9.45
CA HIS A 29 -36.39 -3.91 9.48
C HIS A 29 -35.92 -4.45 8.11
N PRO A 30 -34.78 -3.98 7.56
CA PRO A 30 -34.31 -4.42 6.23
C PRO A 30 -33.95 -5.92 6.17
N CYS A 31 -33.77 -6.58 7.32
CA CYS A 31 -33.82 -8.04 7.44
C CYS A 31 -34.58 -8.40 8.72
N PRO A 32 -35.56 -9.31 8.68
CA PRO A 32 -36.23 -9.78 9.89
C PRO A 32 -35.23 -10.54 10.78
N PRO A 33 -35.30 -10.38 12.12
CA PRO A 33 -34.49 -11.16 13.04
C PRO A 33 -34.83 -12.63 12.89
N VAL A 34 -33.85 -13.44 12.49
CA VAL A 34 -33.98 -14.89 12.48
C VAL A 34 -33.72 -15.35 13.91
N HIS A 35 -34.78 -15.64 14.67
CA HIS A 35 -34.65 -16.36 15.93
C HIS A 35 -34.24 -17.80 15.64
N ASP A 36 -32.93 -18.05 15.64
CA ASP A 36 -32.36 -19.39 15.59
C ASP A 36 -32.51 -20.02 17.00
N THR A 37 -33.69 -20.60 17.28
CA THR A 37 -34.00 -21.31 18.52
C THR A 37 -33.42 -22.72 18.60
N ASP A 38 -32.71 -23.17 17.56
CA ASP A 38 -32.12 -24.51 17.52
C ASP A 38 -30.67 -24.46 18.02
N ARG A 39 -30.32 -25.36 18.96
CA ARG A 39 -28.93 -25.66 19.30
C ARG A 39 -28.25 -26.26 18.07
N PHE A 40 -27.67 -25.42 17.21
CA PHE A 40 -27.06 -25.84 15.97
C PHE A 40 -25.71 -26.55 16.19
N ASN A 41 -25.44 -27.60 15.41
CA ASN A 41 -24.09 -28.15 15.22
C ASN A 41 -23.14 -27.02 14.79
N GLY A 42 -21.95 -26.93 15.39
CA GLY A 42 -20.98 -25.85 15.17
C GLY A 42 -20.70 -25.55 13.69
N SER A 43 -20.64 -26.58 12.84
CA SER A 43 -20.41 -26.42 11.40
C SER A 43 -21.52 -25.60 10.71
N LEU A 44 -22.81 -25.82 11.02
CA LEU A 44 -23.93 -25.13 10.35
C LEU A 44 -23.88 -23.61 10.58
N ARG A 45 -23.41 -23.18 11.75
CA ARG A 45 -23.21 -21.77 12.10
C ARG A 45 -22.19 -21.11 11.18
N ILE A 46 -21.08 -21.80 10.88
CA ILE A 46 -20.02 -21.29 9.99
C ILE A 46 -20.53 -21.10 8.55
N TYR A 47 -21.40 -21.99 8.05
CA TYR A 47 -22.03 -21.80 6.75
C TYR A 47 -22.90 -20.54 6.70
N HIS A 48 -23.68 -20.30 7.76
CA HIS A 48 -24.51 -19.10 7.88
C HIS A 48 -23.69 -17.81 7.95
N GLN A 49 -22.59 -17.81 8.72
CA GLN A 49 -21.67 -16.67 8.81
C GLN A 49 -20.96 -16.40 7.47
N ASN A 50 -20.54 -17.45 6.76
CA ASN A 50 -19.98 -17.33 5.41
C ASN A 50 -21.00 -16.73 4.41
N ALA A 51 -22.29 -17.06 4.53
CA ALA A 51 -23.33 -16.43 3.71
C ALA A 51 -23.48 -14.94 4.02
N ASP A 52 -23.41 -14.52 5.29
CA ASP A 52 -23.44 -13.11 5.65
C ASP A 52 -22.19 -12.36 5.18
N PHE A 53 -21.02 -12.98 5.27
CA PHE A 53 -19.80 -12.48 4.66
C PHE A 53 -19.97 -12.27 3.15
N ALA A 54 -20.57 -13.23 2.43
CA ALA A 54 -20.84 -13.11 1.00
C ALA A 54 -21.67 -11.87 0.66
N PHE A 55 -22.72 -11.57 1.42
CA PHE A 55 -23.53 -10.37 1.21
C PHE A 55 -22.79 -9.08 1.52
N ARG A 56 -22.01 -9.05 2.61
CA ARG A 56 -21.18 -7.89 2.93
C ARG A 56 -20.13 -7.64 1.85
N LEU A 57 -19.47 -8.70 1.38
CA LEU A 57 -18.49 -8.63 0.31
C LEU A 57 -19.15 -8.15 -1.00
N TYR A 58 -20.30 -8.70 -1.38
CA TYR A 58 -21.08 -8.24 -2.53
C TYR A 58 -21.40 -6.75 -2.44
N LYS A 59 -21.92 -6.27 -1.31
CA LYS A 59 -22.28 -4.85 -1.13
C LYS A 59 -21.06 -3.95 -1.36
N HIS A 60 -19.90 -4.30 -0.83
CA HIS A 60 -18.67 -3.51 -1.03
C HIS A 60 -18.13 -3.59 -2.46
N ILE A 61 -18.09 -4.77 -3.08
CA ILE A 61 -17.66 -4.93 -4.49
C ILE A 61 -18.58 -4.14 -5.43
N SER A 62 -19.88 -4.20 -5.18
CA SER A 62 -20.89 -3.58 -6.02
C SER A 62 -20.99 -2.06 -5.84
N ALA A 63 -20.41 -1.53 -4.76
CA ALA A 63 -20.28 -0.11 -4.49
C ALA A 63 -19.01 0.52 -5.11
N LEU A 64 -18.06 -0.30 -5.58
CA LEU A 64 -16.85 0.19 -6.26
C LEU A 64 -17.23 1.03 -7.49
N PRO A 65 -16.56 2.17 -7.75
CA PRO A 65 -16.86 3.02 -8.92
C PRO A 65 -16.85 2.24 -10.24
N ASP A 66 -15.86 1.37 -10.42
CA ASP A 66 -15.69 0.55 -11.61
C ASP A 66 -16.79 -0.52 -11.78
N SER A 67 -17.50 -0.87 -10.71
CA SER A 67 -18.55 -1.90 -10.69
C SER A 67 -19.95 -1.34 -10.93
N GLN A 68 -20.17 -0.02 -10.88
CA GLN A 68 -21.51 0.57 -10.97
C GLN A 68 -22.18 0.36 -12.34
N SER A 69 -21.38 0.12 -13.40
CA SER A 69 -21.85 -0.16 -14.77
C SER A 69 -21.38 -1.50 -15.33
N LYS A 70 -20.72 -2.36 -14.53
CA LYS A 70 -20.16 -3.65 -14.97
C LYS A 70 -20.86 -4.83 -14.31
N ASN A 71 -20.72 -6.00 -14.93
CA ASN A 71 -21.13 -7.27 -14.33
C ASN A 71 -20.29 -7.56 -13.08
N VAL A 72 -20.94 -8.05 -12.02
CA VAL A 72 -20.28 -8.48 -10.78
C VAL A 72 -20.38 -9.99 -10.68
N PHE A 73 -19.26 -10.67 -10.50
CA PHE A 73 -19.24 -12.12 -10.32
C PHE A 73 -18.02 -12.50 -9.49
N PHE A 74 -18.19 -13.26 -8.42
CA PHE A 74 -17.11 -13.62 -7.50
C PHE A 74 -17.48 -14.90 -6.74
N SER A 75 -16.49 -15.56 -6.13
CA SER A 75 -16.71 -16.68 -5.22
C SER A 75 -16.48 -16.25 -3.77
N PRO A 76 -17.54 -16.09 -2.96
CA PRO A 76 -17.39 -15.79 -1.54
C PRO A 76 -16.56 -16.85 -0.83
N LEU A 77 -16.80 -18.13 -1.12
CA LEU A 77 -16.14 -19.24 -0.45
C LEU A 77 -14.63 -19.24 -0.69
N SER A 78 -14.17 -18.99 -1.92
CA SER A 78 -12.75 -18.93 -2.22
C SER A 78 -12.04 -17.79 -1.47
N VAL A 79 -12.70 -16.63 -1.35
CA VAL A 79 -12.18 -15.50 -0.55
C VAL A 79 -12.16 -15.85 0.94
N SER A 80 -13.25 -16.41 1.48
CA SER A 80 -13.32 -16.84 2.88
C SER A 80 -12.21 -17.84 3.23
N VAL A 81 -12.00 -18.84 2.38
CA VAL A 81 -10.94 -19.86 2.58
C VAL A 81 -9.56 -19.23 2.64
N ALA A 82 -9.22 -18.32 1.71
CA ALA A 82 -7.91 -17.68 1.70
C ALA A 82 -7.67 -16.82 2.94
N LEU A 83 -8.69 -16.09 3.40
CA LEU A 83 -8.58 -15.23 4.58
C LEU A 83 -8.59 -16.00 5.90
N ALA A 84 -9.35 -17.10 5.97
CA ALA A 84 -9.38 -17.98 7.14
C ALA A 84 -8.07 -18.78 7.26
N ALA A 85 -7.50 -19.25 6.15
CA ALA A 85 -6.15 -19.84 6.17
C ALA A 85 -5.08 -18.82 6.58
N LEU A 86 -5.22 -17.53 6.21
CA LEU A 86 -4.34 -16.46 6.69
C LEU A 86 -4.52 -16.21 8.19
N SER A 87 -5.75 -16.27 8.73
CA SER A 87 -6.01 -15.97 10.14
C SER A 87 -5.32 -16.92 11.10
N VAL A 88 -5.05 -18.17 10.70
CA VAL A 88 -4.23 -19.14 11.46
C VAL A 88 -2.88 -18.55 11.88
N GLY A 89 -2.31 -17.70 11.04
CA GLY A 89 -1.02 -17.06 11.27
C GLY A 89 -1.10 -15.67 11.91
N ALA A 90 -2.30 -15.13 12.15
CA ALA A 90 -2.50 -13.79 12.70
C ALA A 90 -2.64 -13.83 14.23
N ARG A 91 -2.26 -12.75 14.92
CA ARG A 91 -2.38 -12.62 16.38
C ARG A 91 -2.95 -11.25 16.78
N GLY A 92 -3.49 -11.15 17.98
CA GLY A 92 -3.95 -9.88 18.56
C GLY A 92 -5.01 -9.15 17.70
N PRO A 93 -4.93 -7.81 17.57
CA PRO A 93 -5.91 -7.03 16.78
C PRO A 93 -6.04 -7.46 15.33
N THR A 94 -4.95 -7.95 14.72
CA THR A 94 -4.93 -8.46 13.35
C THR A 94 -5.83 -9.68 13.19
N HIS A 95 -5.70 -10.64 14.12
CA HIS A 95 -6.56 -11.82 14.18
C HIS A 95 -8.02 -11.41 14.38
N GLN A 96 -8.28 -10.56 15.38
CA GLN A 96 -9.63 -10.12 15.72
C GLN A 96 -10.35 -9.46 14.52
N GLN A 97 -9.65 -8.59 13.78
CA GLN A 97 -10.21 -7.97 12.58
C GLN A 97 -10.49 -8.97 11.45
N LEU A 98 -9.59 -9.94 11.21
CA LEU A 98 -9.82 -11.00 10.23
C LEU A 98 -11.03 -11.87 10.62
N PHE A 99 -11.10 -12.29 11.89
CA PHE A 99 -12.13 -13.16 12.42
C PHE A 99 -13.51 -12.51 12.36
N GLN A 100 -13.63 -11.27 12.88
CA GLN A 100 -14.86 -10.47 12.80
C GLN A 100 -15.22 -10.07 11.37
N GLY A 101 -14.20 -9.77 10.56
CA GLY A 101 -14.36 -9.46 9.14
C GLY A 101 -15.02 -10.59 8.37
N LEU A 102 -14.65 -11.84 8.66
CA LEU A 102 -15.28 -13.06 8.11
C LEU A 102 -16.66 -13.36 8.71
N GLY A 103 -17.07 -12.64 9.75
CA GLY A 103 -18.39 -12.80 10.40
C GLY A 103 -18.37 -13.73 11.60
N PHE A 104 -17.19 -14.11 12.08
CA PHE A 104 -17.02 -14.93 13.27
C PHE A 104 -16.92 -14.05 14.52
N ASN A 105 -17.47 -14.54 15.63
CA ASN A 105 -17.41 -13.86 16.92
C ASN A 105 -16.58 -14.71 17.88
N GLU A 106 -15.46 -14.16 18.37
CA GLU A 106 -14.53 -14.85 19.28
C GLU A 106 -15.19 -15.24 20.62
N THR A 107 -16.29 -14.58 21.02
CA THR A 107 -17.01 -14.95 22.25
C THR A 107 -17.81 -16.25 22.10
N ASP A 108 -18.22 -16.57 20.88
CA ASP A 108 -19.19 -17.64 20.61
C ASP A 108 -18.58 -18.78 19.80
N THR A 109 -17.49 -18.52 19.08
CA THR A 109 -16.86 -19.43 18.12
C THR A 109 -15.35 -19.42 18.31
N THR A 110 -14.77 -20.59 18.55
CA THR A 110 -13.30 -20.71 18.66
C THR A 110 -12.65 -20.80 17.28
N GLU A 111 -11.36 -20.47 17.19
CA GLU A 111 -10.61 -20.62 15.94
C GLU A 111 -10.58 -22.08 15.45
N GLU A 112 -10.47 -23.04 16.39
CA GLU A 112 -10.48 -24.47 16.08
C GLU A 112 -11.81 -24.90 15.45
N GLU A 113 -12.95 -24.45 15.99
CA GLU A 113 -14.27 -24.74 15.41
C GLU A 113 -14.41 -24.20 13.98
N VAL A 114 -13.84 -23.02 13.70
CA VAL A 114 -13.81 -22.45 12.35
C VAL A 114 -12.94 -23.30 11.42
N ASN A 115 -11.74 -23.67 11.87
CA ASN A 115 -10.80 -24.49 11.12
C ASN A 115 -11.38 -25.89 10.81
N GLU A 116 -11.99 -26.57 11.78
CA GLU A 116 -12.68 -27.84 11.58
C GLU A 116 -13.86 -27.69 10.60
N ALA A 117 -14.64 -26.62 10.71
CA ALA A 117 -15.73 -26.37 9.78
C ALA A 117 -15.24 -26.17 8.33
N PHE A 118 -14.15 -25.44 8.11
CA PHE A 118 -13.53 -25.36 6.78
C PHE A 118 -12.99 -26.71 6.32
N GLN A 119 -12.41 -27.52 7.20
CA GLN A 119 -12.00 -28.88 6.86
C GLN A 119 -13.19 -29.72 6.37
N HIS A 120 -14.34 -29.64 7.05
CA HIS A 120 -15.57 -30.29 6.62
C HIS A 120 -16.08 -29.76 5.28
N ILE A 121 -16.03 -28.44 5.04
CA ILE A 121 -16.38 -27.85 3.74
C ILE A 121 -15.53 -28.47 2.61
N PHE A 122 -14.21 -28.55 2.79
CA PHE A 122 -13.33 -29.17 1.79
C PHE A 122 -13.69 -30.63 1.55
N GLN A 123 -13.93 -31.41 2.60
CA GLN A 123 -14.31 -32.82 2.48
C GLN A 123 -15.67 -32.99 1.78
N ASP A 124 -16.68 -32.22 2.16
CA ASP A 124 -18.04 -32.33 1.63
C ASP A 124 -18.10 -31.92 0.15
N LEU A 125 -17.34 -30.90 -0.24
CA LEU A 125 -17.34 -30.41 -1.61
C LEU A 125 -16.50 -31.29 -2.53
N ASN A 126 -15.33 -31.76 -2.09
CA ASN A 126 -14.47 -32.61 -2.93
C ASN A 126 -14.95 -34.08 -3.03
N LYS A 127 -15.88 -34.53 -2.17
CA LYS A 127 -16.45 -35.89 -2.22
C LYS A 127 -17.64 -36.03 -3.16
N LYS A 128 -18.26 -34.94 -3.63
CA LYS A 128 -19.46 -35.02 -4.48
C LYS A 128 -19.10 -35.60 -5.85
N THR A 129 -19.61 -36.79 -6.13
CA THR A 129 -19.30 -37.55 -7.36
C THR A 129 -20.14 -37.12 -8.56
N ASP A 130 -21.32 -36.55 -8.31
CA ASP A 130 -22.32 -36.32 -9.37
C ASP A 130 -22.13 -34.99 -10.11
N VAL A 131 -21.27 -34.11 -9.58
CA VAL A 131 -20.92 -32.83 -10.20
C VAL A 131 -19.42 -32.64 -10.12
N ASP A 132 -18.83 -32.18 -11.22
CA ASP A 132 -17.40 -31.90 -11.31
C ASP A 132 -17.09 -30.61 -10.53
N LEU A 133 -16.79 -30.76 -9.25
CA LEU A 133 -16.51 -29.69 -8.31
C LEU A 133 -15.17 -29.94 -7.63
N SER A 134 -14.29 -28.95 -7.64
CA SER A 134 -13.01 -29.01 -6.94
C SER A 134 -12.73 -27.72 -6.18
N LEU A 135 -12.51 -27.83 -4.88
CA LEU A 135 -12.03 -26.78 -3.99
C LEU A 135 -10.63 -27.14 -3.51
N GLY A 136 -9.71 -26.18 -3.55
CA GLY A 136 -8.35 -26.40 -3.09
C GLY A 136 -7.68 -25.11 -2.62
N SER A 137 -6.57 -25.26 -1.92
CA SER A 137 -5.69 -24.15 -1.58
C SER A 137 -4.23 -24.51 -1.81
N ALA A 138 -3.35 -23.51 -1.83
CA ALA A 138 -1.91 -23.71 -1.92
C ALA A 138 -1.16 -22.57 -1.26
N VAL A 139 0.05 -22.86 -0.79
CA VAL A 139 1.00 -21.88 -0.27
C VAL A 139 2.31 -21.99 -1.04
N PHE A 140 2.75 -20.86 -1.60
CA PHE A 140 4.05 -20.71 -2.26
C PHE A 140 4.96 -19.95 -1.31
N ILE A 141 6.10 -20.53 -0.96
CA ILE A 141 6.99 -20.03 0.11
C ILE A 141 8.35 -19.73 -0.50
N ASP A 142 8.92 -18.56 -0.18
CA ASP A 142 10.28 -18.23 -0.59
C ASP A 142 11.28 -19.24 -0.04
N ASP A 143 12.20 -19.72 -0.86
CA ASP A 143 13.22 -20.71 -0.46
C ASP A 143 14.04 -20.28 0.78
N LYS A 144 14.16 -18.96 1.04
CA LYS A 144 14.90 -18.41 2.18
C LYS A 144 14.00 -17.97 3.33
N PHE A 145 12.69 -18.06 3.18
CA PHE A 145 11.74 -17.73 4.23
C PHE A 145 11.41 -18.99 5.04
N LYS A 146 11.36 -18.85 6.36
CA LYS A 146 11.10 -19.97 7.28
C LYS A 146 9.83 -19.68 8.08
N PRO A 147 8.67 -20.17 7.59
CA PRO A 147 7.45 -20.17 8.38
C PRO A 147 7.57 -21.13 9.57
N HIS A 148 6.78 -20.89 10.62
CA HIS A 148 6.61 -21.82 11.71
C HIS A 148 5.93 -23.11 11.21
N ALA A 149 6.42 -24.26 11.69
CA ALA A 149 5.91 -25.56 11.26
C ALA A 149 4.42 -25.74 11.62
N GLU A 150 4.00 -25.26 12.80
CA GLU A 150 2.63 -25.32 13.29
C GLU A 150 1.64 -24.63 12.32
N PHE A 151 2.03 -23.49 11.75
CA PHE A 151 1.22 -22.80 10.74
C PHE A 151 1.05 -23.65 9.47
N LEU A 152 2.15 -24.20 8.95
CA LEU A 152 2.13 -25.03 7.73
C LEU A 152 1.32 -26.33 7.93
N GLU A 153 1.46 -26.97 9.10
CA GLU A 153 0.69 -28.16 9.47
C GLU A 153 -0.81 -27.84 9.58
N SER A 154 -1.16 -26.69 10.17
CA SER A 154 -2.54 -26.25 10.32
C SER A 154 -3.20 -25.95 8.97
N ILE A 155 -2.56 -25.18 8.09
CA ILE A 155 -3.13 -24.88 6.76
C ILE A 155 -3.21 -26.13 5.87
N LYS A 156 -2.28 -27.07 6.03
CA LYS A 156 -2.34 -28.37 5.35
C LYS A 156 -3.50 -29.23 5.87
N ARG A 157 -3.70 -29.29 7.19
CA ARG A 157 -4.74 -30.11 7.84
C ARG A 157 -6.15 -29.59 7.56
N TYR A 158 -6.40 -28.31 7.81
CA TYR A 158 -7.74 -27.73 7.78
C TYR A 158 -8.14 -27.19 6.42
N TYR A 159 -7.19 -26.65 5.65
CA TYR A 159 -7.45 -26.00 4.36
C TYR A 159 -6.90 -26.78 3.16
N GLN A 160 -6.35 -27.99 3.38
CA GLN A 160 -5.79 -28.86 2.33
C GLN A 160 -4.80 -28.11 1.42
N ALA A 161 -3.96 -27.26 2.01
CA ALA A 161 -3.02 -26.43 1.26
C ALA A 161 -1.86 -27.26 0.68
N ASP A 162 -1.74 -27.27 -0.64
CA ASP A 162 -0.55 -27.76 -1.34
C ASP A 162 0.64 -26.81 -1.06
N GLY A 163 1.80 -27.34 -0.68
CA GLY A 163 3.00 -26.54 -0.37
C GLY A 163 4.01 -26.52 -1.51
N PHE A 164 4.46 -25.33 -1.91
CA PHE A 164 5.46 -25.15 -2.96
C PHE A 164 6.62 -24.27 -2.49
N SER A 165 7.84 -24.71 -2.77
CA SER A 165 9.03 -23.85 -2.71
C SER A 165 9.06 -22.98 -3.98
N THR A 166 9.37 -21.69 -3.84
CA THR A 166 9.34 -20.73 -4.94
C THR A 166 10.41 -19.67 -4.74
N ASP A 167 11.26 -19.41 -5.73
CA ASP A 167 12.23 -18.31 -5.65
C ASP A 167 11.58 -16.99 -6.10
N PHE A 168 11.05 -16.21 -5.15
CA PHE A 168 10.37 -14.94 -5.46
C PHE A 168 11.33 -13.87 -6.00
N GLN A 169 12.66 -14.06 -5.91
CA GLN A 169 13.64 -13.20 -6.57
C GLN A 169 13.56 -13.30 -8.09
N LYS A 170 13.02 -14.41 -8.62
CA LYS A 170 12.72 -14.60 -10.03
C LYS A 170 11.24 -14.39 -10.28
N ALA A 171 10.79 -13.14 -10.10
CA ALA A 171 9.38 -12.77 -10.14
C ALA A 171 8.59 -13.34 -11.35
N ASN A 172 9.20 -13.42 -12.55
CA ASN A 172 8.53 -14.02 -13.71
C ASN A 172 8.36 -15.54 -13.58
N GLU A 173 9.38 -16.28 -13.16
CA GLU A 173 9.29 -17.74 -12.94
C GLU A 173 8.30 -18.05 -11.80
N ALA A 174 8.36 -17.30 -10.70
CA ALA A 174 7.43 -17.43 -9.58
C ALA A 174 5.97 -17.14 -10.01
N LYS A 175 5.75 -16.06 -10.76
CA LYS A 175 4.44 -15.73 -11.34
C LYS A 175 3.95 -16.83 -12.28
N GLU A 176 4.80 -17.36 -13.14
CA GLU A 176 4.47 -18.46 -14.04
C GLU A 176 4.12 -19.73 -13.27
N GLN A 177 4.84 -20.06 -12.20
CA GLN A 177 4.55 -21.20 -11.35
C GLN A 177 3.17 -21.08 -10.68
N ILE A 178 2.87 -19.93 -10.07
CA ILE A 178 1.56 -19.67 -9.42
C ILE A 178 0.44 -19.71 -10.46
N ASN A 179 0.60 -19.04 -11.60
CA ASN A 179 -0.41 -19.00 -12.65
C ASN A 179 -0.62 -20.36 -13.30
N LYS A 180 0.44 -21.15 -13.50
CA LYS A 180 0.35 -22.51 -14.01
C LYS A 180 -0.47 -23.39 -13.06
N TYR A 181 -0.18 -23.33 -11.75
CA TYR A 181 -0.94 -24.06 -10.75
C TYR A 181 -2.43 -23.69 -10.78
N VAL A 182 -2.76 -22.40 -10.76
CA VAL A 182 -4.16 -21.95 -10.81
C VAL A 182 -4.83 -22.35 -12.12
N ASN A 183 -4.13 -22.23 -13.25
CA ASN A 183 -4.65 -22.60 -14.56
C ASN A 183 -4.98 -24.10 -14.64
N GLU A 184 -4.11 -24.96 -14.14
CA GLU A 184 -4.33 -26.41 -14.09
C GLU A 184 -5.51 -26.76 -13.17
N LYS A 185 -5.51 -26.22 -11.94
CA LYS A 185 -6.56 -26.50 -10.96
C LYS A 185 -7.92 -25.93 -11.33
N THR A 186 -7.96 -24.88 -12.16
CA THR A 186 -9.21 -24.29 -12.71
C THR A 186 -9.54 -24.77 -14.13
N LYS A 187 -8.85 -25.82 -14.61
CA LYS A 187 -9.06 -26.44 -15.93
C LYS A 187 -9.05 -25.45 -17.10
N GLY A 188 -8.13 -24.48 -17.07
CA GLY A 188 -7.99 -23.47 -18.12
C GLY A 188 -8.84 -22.22 -17.95
N LYS A 189 -9.77 -22.18 -16.98
CA LYS A 189 -10.70 -21.05 -16.83
C LYS A 189 -10.03 -19.80 -16.27
N ILE A 190 -9.02 -19.95 -15.41
CA ILE A 190 -8.23 -18.84 -14.85
C ILE A 190 -6.76 -19.04 -15.23
N ALA A 191 -6.39 -18.53 -16.42
CA ALA A 191 -5.03 -18.65 -16.94
C ALA A 191 -4.00 -17.79 -16.19
N GLN A 192 -4.42 -16.62 -15.68
CA GLN A 192 -3.54 -15.67 -15.01
C GLN A 192 -4.25 -15.10 -13.79
N LEU A 193 -3.91 -15.55 -12.59
CA LEU A 193 -4.34 -14.95 -11.32
C LEU A 193 -3.47 -13.76 -10.94
N VAL A 194 -2.16 -13.90 -11.12
CA VAL A 194 -1.12 -12.95 -10.72
C VAL A 194 -0.60 -12.22 -11.95
N ASP A 195 -0.75 -10.90 -11.97
CA ASP A 195 -0.26 -10.05 -13.05
C ASP A 195 1.17 -9.56 -12.73
N ASP A 196 1.40 -9.16 -11.48
CA ASP A 196 2.66 -8.67 -10.91
C ASP A 196 2.84 -9.13 -9.46
N LEU A 197 4.10 -9.33 -9.05
CA LEU A 197 4.50 -9.68 -7.69
C LEU A 197 5.34 -8.53 -7.09
N GLY A 198 5.14 -8.22 -5.81
CA GLY A 198 6.00 -7.29 -5.07
C GLY A 198 7.45 -7.79 -4.96
N VAL A 199 8.38 -6.87 -4.70
CA VAL A 199 9.82 -7.18 -4.57
C VAL A 199 10.13 -7.91 -3.26
N ASP A 200 9.34 -7.65 -2.22
CA ASP A 200 9.54 -8.17 -0.85
C ASP A 200 8.63 -9.37 -0.53
N VAL A 201 8.01 -9.98 -1.53
CA VAL A 201 7.11 -11.14 -1.35
C VAL A 201 7.91 -12.32 -0.83
N VAL A 202 7.41 -12.95 0.22
CA VAL A 202 7.99 -14.15 0.81
C VAL A 202 7.03 -15.32 0.90
N MET A 203 5.73 -15.04 0.81
CA MET A 203 4.70 -16.06 0.81
C MET A 203 3.52 -15.61 -0.03
N TYR A 204 2.97 -16.53 -0.83
CA TYR A 204 1.76 -16.32 -1.61
C TYR A 204 0.76 -17.43 -1.34
N LEU A 205 -0.39 -17.09 -0.77
CA LEU A 205 -1.46 -18.04 -0.45
C LEU A 205 -2.54 -17.99 -1.53
N VAL A 206 -2.98 -19.15 -2.01
CA VAL A 206 -3.98 -19.29 -3.06
C VAL A 206 -5.14 -20.13 -2.54
N SER A 207 -6.37 -19.71 -2.83
CA SER A 207 -7.56 -20.56 -2.80
C SER A 207 -8.15 -20.61 -4.20
N TYR A 208 -8.66 -21.76 -4.64
CA TYR A 208 -9.38 -21.88 -5.90
C TYR A 208 -10.61 -22.75 -5.76
N ILE A 209 -11.59 -22.51 -6.62
CA ILE A 209 -12.76 -23.36 -6.81
C ILE A 209 -13.03 -23.49 -8.30
N HIS A 210 -13.36 -24.69 -8.76
CA HIS A 210 -13.87 -24.97 -10.10
C HIS A 210 -15.13 -25.81 -9.97
N PHE A 211 -16.12 -25.51 -10.79
CA PHE A 211 -17.41 -26.15 -10.84
C PHE A 211 -17.81 -26.35 -12.30
N LYS A 212 -18.30 -27.53 -12.64
CA LYS A 212 -18.94 -27.83 -13.91
C LYS A 212 -20.15 -28.74 -13.68
N GLY A 213 -21.34 -28.17 -13.80
CA GLY A 213 -22.60 -28.86 -13.59
C GLY A 213 -23.42 -28.90 -14.87
N LYS A 214 -24.08 -30.04 -15.12
CA LYS A 214 -25.12 -30.15 -16.15
C LYS A 214 -26.48 -29.88 -15.52
N TRP A 215 -27.34 -29.16 -16.23
CA TRP A 215 -28.71 -28.96 -15.75
C TRP A 215 -29.38 -30.32 -15.55
N LEU A 216 -30.13 -30.47 -14.44
CA LEU A 216 -31.00 -31.62 -14.24
C LEU A 216 -32.03 -31.71 -15.38
N ILE A 217 -32.48 -30.54 -15.85
CA ILE A 217 -33.35 -30.37 -17.02
C ILE A 217 -32.64 -29.38 -17.97
N PRO A 218 -32.03 -29.84 -19.07
CA PRO A 218 -31.30 -28.97 -20.00
C PRO A 218 -32.23 -28.22 -20.96
N PHE A 219 -31.78 -27.07 -21.43
CA PHE A 219 -32.46 -26.31 -22.48
C PHE A 219 -32.26 -27.00 -23.84
N ASN A 220 -33.22 -26.85 -24.75
CA ASN A 220 -33.07 -27.37 -26.11
C ASN A 220 -32.32 -26.34 -26.97
N PRO A 221 -31.11 -26.65 -27.49
CA PRO A 221 -30.33 -25.72 -28.31
C PRO A 221 -31.06 -25.22 -29.56
N ARG A 222 -32.03 -25.99 -30.09
CA ARG A 222 -32.82 -25.58 -31.27
C ARG A 222 -33.83 -24.46 -30.96
N LEU A 223 -34.12 -24.23 -29.67
CA LEU A 223 -35.01 -23.18 -29.21
C LEU A 223 -34.26 -21.91 -28.79
N THR A 224 -32.93 -21.96 -28.73
CA THR A 224 -32.11 -20.77 -28.51
C THR A 224 -32.18 -19.87 -29.73
N LYS A 225 -32.57 -18.61 -29.54
CA LYS A 225 -32.68 -17.61 -30.60
C LYS A 225 -32.14 -16.28 -30.11
N GLU A 226 -31.79 -15.41 -31.05
CA GLU A 226 -31.47 -14.02 -30.70
C GLU A 226 -32.74 -13.32 -30.17
N ASP A 227 -32.59 -12.61 -29.06
CA ASP A 227 -33.65 -11.83 -28.42
C ASP A 227 -33.08 -10.54 -27.83
N THR A 228 -33.97 -9.62 -27.45
CA THR A 228 -33.62 -8.31 -26.91
C THR A 228 -33.39 -8.37 -25.40
N PHE A 229 -32.24 -7.91 -24.93
CA PHE A 229 -31.94 -7.73 -23.51
C PHE A 229 -31.93 -6.24 -23.15
N HIS A 230 -32.67 -5.87 -22.11
CA HIS A 230 -32.77 -4.49 -21.63
C HIS A 230 -31.69 -4.20 -20.57
N LEU A 231 -30.75 -3.31 -20.87
CA LEU A 231 -29.72 -2.87 -19.91
C LEU A 231 -30.27 -1.83 -18.92
N ASP A 232 -31.14 -0.95 -19.42
CA ASP A 232 -31.91 0.06 -18.71
C ASP A 232 -33.14 0.45 -19.55
N ASP A 233 -33.94 1.42 -19.09
CA ASP A 233 -35.17 1.86 -19.74
C ASP A 233 -34.98 2.37 -21.19
N LYS A 234 -33.75 2.71 -21.58
CA LYS A 234 -33.42 3.35 -22.86
C LYS A 234 -32.49 2.51 -23.74
N THR A 235 -31.79 1.54 -23.16
CA THR A 235 -30.69 0.84 -23.82
C THR A 235 -30.96 -0.65 -23.90
N THR A 236 -30.91 -1.20 -25.10
CA THR A 236 -31.07 -2.64 -25.36
C THR A 236 -29.90 -3.21 -26.14
N VAL A 237 -29.66 -4.52 -25.97
CA VAL A 237 -28.62 -5.26 -26.70
C VAL A 237 -29.16 -6.63 -27.13
N PRO A 238 -28.80 -7.15 -28.32
CA PRO A 238 -29.17 -8.50 -28.72
C PRO A 238 -28.37 -9.54 -27.92
N VAL A 239 -29.03 -10.63 -27.50
CA VAL A 239 -28.42 -11.75 -26.79
C VAL A 239 -28.97 -13.09 -27.29
N GLN A 240 -28.21 -14.17 -27.12
CA GLN A 240 -28.73 -15.52 -27.36
C GLN A 240 -29.58 -15.95 -26.17
N MET A 241 -30.89 -16.06 -26.36
CA MET A 241 -31.88 -16.36 -25.34
C MET A 241 -32.27 -17.84 -25.39
N MET A 242 -31.92 -18.59 -24.35
CA MET A 242 -32.34 -19.98 -24.19
C MET A 242 -33.79 -20.01 -23.70
N THR A 243 -34.59 -20.91 -24.26
CA THR A 243 -36.02 -21.01 -23.92
C THR A 243 -36.38 -22.43 -23.49
N MET A 244 -37.17 -22.54 -22.43
CA MET A 244 -37.74 -23.81 -21.96
C MET A 244 -39.16 -23.60 -21.46
N GLU A 245 -40.02 -24.60 -21.62
CA GLU A 245 -41.32 -24.67 -20.98
C GLU A 245 -41.42 -25.98 -20.19
N ASN A 246 -41.50 -25.89 -18.86
CA ASN A 246 -41.51 -27.07 -17.98
C ASN A 246 -42.11 -26.75 -16.60
N LEU A 247 -42.32 -27.77 -15.77
CA LEU A 247 -42.61 -27.63 -14.35
C LEU A 247 -41.36 -27.17 -13.60
N MET A 248 -41.36 -25.91 -13.13
CA MET A 248 -40.19 -25.28 -12.54
C MET A 248 -40.47 -24.80 -11.11
N HIS A 249 -39.41 -24.75 -10.30
CA HIS A 249 -39.41 -24.05 -9.02
C HIS A 249 -39.23 -22.55 -9.26
N ALA A 250 -40.32 -21.88 -9.66
CA ALA A 250 -40.34 -20.43 -9.80
C ALA A 250 -41.49 -19.81 -9.00
N HIS A 251 -41.26 -18.63 -8.44
CA HIS A 251 -42.25 -17.89 -7.69
C HIS A 251 -41.95 -16.38 -7.68
N HIS A 252 -42.95 -15.59 -7.33
CA HIS A 252 -42.78 -14.18 -7.02
C HIS A 252 -42.56 -14.01 -5.51
N ASP A 253 -41.57 -13.21 -5.13
CA ASP A 253 -41.36 -12.76 -3.76
C ASP A 253 -41.79 -11.31 -3.62
N GLU A 254 -42.94 -11.11 -2.97
CA GLU A 254 -43.56 -9.79 -2.78
C GLU A 254 -42.72 -8.86 -1.89
N GLU A 255 -41.97 -9.42 -0.94
CA GLU A 255 -41.18 -8.66 0.05
C GLU A 255 -40.06 -7.85 -0.64
N VAL A 256 -39.45 -8.44 -1.67
CA VAL A 256 -38.39 -7.82 -2.47
C VAL A 256 -38.83 -7.44 -3.88
N SER A 257 -40.12 -7.58 -4.21
CA SER A 257 -40.71 -7.33 -5.54
C SER A 257 -39.87 -7.96 -6.66
N SER A 258 -39.63 -9.27 -6.58
CA SER A 258 -38.73 -9.99 -7.50
C SER A 258 -39.27 -11.37 -7.89
N HIS A 259 -39.06 -11.77 -9.15
CA HIS A 259 -39.26 -13.13 -9.60
C HIS A 259 -38.03 -13.99 -9.32
N VAL A 260 -38.23 -15.16 -8.73
CA VAL A 260 -37.17 -16.09 -8.37
C VAL A 260 -37.37 -17.39 -9.13
N LEU A 261 -36.33 -17.82 -9.85
CA LEU A 261 -36.28 -19.08 -10.57
C LEU A 261 -35.11 -19.90 -10.03
N ARG A 262 -35.38 -21.17 -9.68
CA ARG A 262 -34.36 -22.14 -9.29
C ARG A 262 -34.15 -23.14 -10.42
N LEU A 263 -32.89 -23.29 -10.85
CA LEU A 263 -32.44 -24.27 -11.83
C LEU A 263 -31.52 -25.27 -11.14
N ASP A 264 -31.94 -26.53 -11.03
CA ASP A 264 -31.19 -27.57 -10.35
C ASP A 264 -30.16 -28.24 -11.27
N TYR A 265 -28.98 -28.55 -10.73
CA TYR A 265 -27.99 -29.42 -11.37
C TYR A 265 -28.16 -30.86 -10.90
N ASN A 266 -28.38 -31.02 -9.60
CA ASN A 266 -28.79 -32.25 -8.93
C ASN A 266 -29.54 -31.85 -7.65
N GLU A 267 -29.83 -32.81 -6.78
CA GLU A 267 -30.47 -32.51 -5.48
C GLU A 267 -29.64 -31.51 -4.67
N SER A 268 -28.33 -31.55 -4.86
CA SER A 268 -27.37 -30.88 -4.00
C SER A 268 -27.10 -29.42 -4.45
N VAL A 269 -26.82 -29.19 -5.73
CA VAL A 269 -26.41 -27.88 -6.27
C VAL A 269 -27.49 -27.31 -7.16
N SER A 270 -27.77 -26.02 -7.00
CA SER A 270 -28.73 -25.28 -7.83
C SER A 270 -28.23 -23.86 -8.11
N MET A 271 -28.74 -23.27 -9.19
CA MET A 271 -28.59 -21.87 -9.51
C MET A 271 -29.90 -21.14 -9.21
N LEU A 272 -29.81 -20.03 -8.47
CA LEU A 272 -30.92 -19.12 -8.24
C LEU A 272 -30.78 -17.90 -9.15
N LEU A 273 -31.80 -17.65 -9.95
CA LEU A 273 -31.94 -16.47 -10.79
C LEU A 273 -33.01 -15.57 -10.19
N VAL A 274 -32.65 -14.34 -9.87
CA VAL A 274 -33.55 -13.34 -9.26
C VAL A 274 -33.68 -12.18 -10.21
N LEU A 275 -34.90 -11.91 -10.66
CA LEU A 275 -35.26 -10.84 -11.57
C LEU A 275 -36.09 -9.78 -10.81
N PRO A 276 -35.49 -8.66 -10.39
CA PRO A 276 -36.20 -7.62 -9.65
C PRO A 276 -37.03 -6.73 -10.58
N GLU A 277 -38.29 -6.46 -10.19
CA GLU A 277 -39.19 -5.58 -10.95
C GLU A 277 -38.76 -4.11 -10.86
N LYS A 278 -38.30 -3.68 -9.68
CA LYS A 278 -37.85 -2.31 -9.40
C LYS A 278 -36.37 -2.07 -9.74
N GLY A 279 -35.73 -3.04 -10.40
CA GLY A 279 -34.33 -3.01 -10.76
C GLY A 279 -33.35 -3.36 -9.63
N MET A 280 -32.09 -3.59 -10.00
CA MET A 280 -31.05 -4.11 -9.09
C MET A 280 -30.73 -3.18 -7.91
N LYS A 281 -30.87 -1.85 -8.07
CA LYS A 281 -30.53 -0.89 -6.99
C LYS A 281 -31.42 -1.05 -5.76
N GLU A 282 -32.70 -1.40 -5.93
CA GLU A 282 -33.59 -1.63 -4.81
C GLU A 282 -33.35 -3.00 -4.17
N LEU A 283 -33.11 -4.04 -4.99
CA LEU A 283 -32.75 -5.37 -4.49
C LEU A 283 -31.45 -5.35 -3.66
N ASP A 284 -30.43 -4.63 -4.12
CA ASP A 284 -29.12 -4.52 -3.45
C ASP A 284 -29.23 -3.97 -2.00
N LYS A 285 -30.26 -3.15 -1.71
CA LYS A 285 -30.47 -2.57 -0.38
C LYS A 285 -31.01 -3.58 0.62
N VAL A 286 -31.87 -4.49 0.17
CA VAL A 286 -32.68 -5.37 1.04
C VAL A 286 -32.20 -6.82 1.06
N ILE A 287 -31.50 -7.28 0.02
CA ILE A 287 -31.11 -8.69 -0.07
C ILE A 287 -30.21 -9.13 1.09
N CYS A 288 -30.53 -10.30 1.66
CA CYS A 288 -29.79 -10.91 2.76
C CYS A 288 -30.06 -12.41 2.90
N ARG A 289 -29.38 -13.06 3.86
CA ARG A 289 -29.43 -14.51 4.11
C ARG A 289 -30.85 -15.06 4.32
N ALA A 290 -31.71 -14.31 5.00
CA ALA A 290 -33.10 -14.72 5.24
C ALA A 290 -33.86 -14.96 3.92
N HIS A 291 -33.65 -14.08 2.93
CA HIS A 291 -34.24 -14.20 1.61
C HIS A 291 -33.72 -15.45 0.87
N LEU A 292 -32.42 -15.73 0.89
CA LEU A 292 -31.89 -16.98 0.31
C LEU A 292 -32.48 -18.22 0.97
N ARG A 293 -32.57 -18.25 2.31
CA ARG A 293 -33.18 -19.36 3.04
C ARG A 293 -34.64 -19.57 2.63
N LYS A 294 -35.39 -18.49 2.40
CA LYS A 294 -36.78 -18.52 1.90
C LYS A 294 -36.86 -19.06 0.47
N TRP A 295 -35.99 -18.60 -0.43
CA TRP A 295 -35.99 -19.00 -1.84
C TRP A 295 -35.53 -20.44 -2.07
N MET A 296 -34.66 -20.97 -1.22
CA MET A 296 -34.22 -22.36 -1.29
C MET A 296 -35.27 -23.37 -0.82
N ARG A 297 -36.28 -22.95 -0.04
CA ARG A 297 -37.33 -23.86 0.42
C ARG A 297 -38.11 -24.41 -0.78
N PRO A 298 -38.28 -25.74 -0.89
CA PRO A 298 -39.07 -26.33 -1.96
C PRO A 298 -40.48 -25.72 -1.97
N LYS A 299 -40.87 -25.17 -3.11
CA LYS A 299 -42.25 -24.76 -3.38
C LYS A 299 -42.82 -25.66 -4.46
N MET A 300 -44.16 -25.75 -4.51
CA MET A 300 -44.87 -26.51 -5.53
C MET A 300 -44.44 -26.05 -6.93
N THR A 301 -43.97 -26.97 -7.75
CA THR A 301 -43.58 -26.70 -9.14
C THR A 301 -44.80 -26.31 -9.96
N ARG A 302 -44.63 -25.35 -10.86
CA ARG A 302 -45.69 -24.90 -11.78
C ARG A 302 -45.17 -24.82 -13.21
N PRO A 303 -46.04 -24.95 -14.22
CA PRO A 303 -45.62 -24.78 -15.60
C PRO A 303 -45.22 -23.33 -15.85
N TYR A 304 -43.97 -23.12 -16.24
CA TYR A 304 -43.42 -21.82 -16.62
C TYR A 304 -42.70 -21.93 -17.96
N LYS A 305 -42.90 -20.90 -18.79
CA LYS A 305 -42.04 -20.65 -19.94
C LYS A 305 -40.95 -19.67 -19.52
N VAL A 306 -39.72 -20.16 -19.45
CA VAL A 306 -38.57 -19.41 -18.95
C VAL A 306 -37.63 -19.03 -20.10
N PHE A 307 -37.10 -17.82 -20.02
CA PHE A 307 -36.16 -17.25 -20.96
C PHE A 307 -34.90 -16.87 -20.18
N VAL A 308 -33.77 -17.49 -20.50
CA VAL A 308 -32.50 -17.27 -19.80
C VAL A 308 -31.41 -16.99 -20.84
N PRO A 309 -30.71 -15.85 -20.76
CA PRO A 309 -29.66 -15.56 -21.73
C PRO A 309 -28.47 -16.50 -21.52
N LYS A 310 -27.82 -16.90 -22.62
CA LYS A 310 -26.46 -17.43 -22.54
C LYS A 310 -25.53 -16.33 -22.05
N LEU A 311 -24.63 -16.66 -21.13
CA LEU A 311 -23.69 -15.67 -20.59
C LEU A 311 -22.30 -16.25 -20.38
N SER A 312 -21.31 -15.40 -20.61
CA SER A 312 -19.90 -15.65 -20.28
C SER A 312 -19.37 -14.43 -19.56
N LEU A 313 -18.90 -14.61 -18.33
CA LEU A 313 -18.41 -13.57 -17.44
C LEU A 313 -16.97 -13.86 -17.06
N LYS A 314 -16.14 -12.81 -17.04
CA LYS A 314 -14.79 -12.82 -16.47
C LYS A 314 -14.60 -11.56 -15.66
N THR A 315 -14.23 -11.72 -14.39
CA THR A 315 -14.10 -10.64 -13.42
C THR A 315 -12.78 -10.74 -12.68
N SER A 316 -12.27 -9.59 -12.26
CA SER A 316 -11.01 -9.47 -11.52
C SER A 316 -11.14 -8.32 -10.52
N TYR A 317 -10.79 -8.56 -9.27
CA TYR A 317 -10.87 -7.59 -8.19
C TYR A 317 -9.57 -7.54 -7.39
N LYS A 318 -9.12 -6.32 -7.08
CA LYS A 318 -8.14 -6.06 -6.03
C LYS A 318 -8.91 -5.81 -4.74
N LEU A 319 -8.91 -6.79 -3.83
CA LEU A 319 -9.78 -6.80 -2.66
C LEU A 319 -9.28 -5.94 -1.49
N LYS A 320 -8.06 -5.38 -1.55
CA LYS A 320 -7.47 -4.61 -0.44
C LYS A 320 -8.40 -3.52 0.11
N GLU A 321 -8.90 -2.62 -0.74
CA GLU A 321 -9.77 -1.52 -0.29
C GLU A 321 -11.19 -2.01 0.05
N VAL A 322 -11.66 -3.08 -0.59
CA VAL A 322 -12.94 -3.74 -0.27
C VAL A 322 -12.89 -4.32 1.16
N LEU A 323 -11.82 -5.04 1.49
CA LEU A 323 -11.61 -5.66 2.80
C LEU A 323 -11.41 -4.62 3.90
N LYS A 324 -10.70 -3.52 3.62
CA LYS A 324 -10.63 -2.38 4.54
C LYS A 324 -12.00 -1.78 4.84
N GLY A 325 -12.85 -1.61 3.82
CA GLY A 325 -14.23 -1.16 4.01
C GLY A 325 -15.06 -2.11 4.88
N MET A 326 -14.72 -3.40 4.86
CA MET A 326 -15.33 -4.43 5.71
C MET A 326 -14.75 -4.51 7.13
N GLY A 327 -13.78 -3.64 7.48
CA GLY A 327 -13.13 -3.59 8.80
C GLY A 327 -11.82 -4.37 8.91
N ILE A 328 -11.38 -5.05 7.84
CA ILE A 328 -10.11 -5.78 7.81
C ILE A 328 -9.02 -4.82 7.31
N THR A 329 -8.37 -4.12 8.24
CA THR A 329 -7.44 -3.02 7.91
C THR A 329 -6.01 -3.29 8.34
N ASP A 330 -5.82 -3.95 9.48
CA ASP A 330 -4.54 -4.07 10.17
C ASP A 330 -3.55 -4.97 9.42
N ILE A 331 -4.03 -6.03 8.75
CA ILE A 331 -3.20 -6.92 7.91
C ILE A 331 -2.44 -6.18 6.80
N PHE A 332 -2.92 -4.99 6.39
CA PHE A 332 -2.35 -4.18 5.31
C PHE A 332 -1.42 -3.07 5.81
N GLN A 333 -1.22 -2.96 7.12
CA GLN A 333 -0.49 -1.87 7.78
C GLN A 333 0.80 -2.36 8.42
N ASP A 334 1.63 -1.42 8.83
CA ASP A 334 2.87 -1.69 9.57
C ASP A 334 2.62 -2.30 10.95
N THR A 335 1.39 -2.20 11.47
CA THR A 335 0.94 -2.78 12.74
C THR A 335 0.50 -4.24 12.62
N ALA A 336 0.45 -4.81 11.40
CA ALA A 336 0.05 -6.19 11.18
C ALA A 336 0.82 -7.15 12.09
N ASN A 337 0.12 -8.03 12.77
CA ASN A 337 0.69 -9.05 13.62
C ASN A 337 0.42 -10.43 13.00
N LEU A 338 1.37 -10.84 12.16
CA LEU A 338 1.40 -12.14 11.49
C LEU A 338 2.47 -13.06 12.10
N SER A 339 2.74 -12.89 13.39
CA SER A 339 3.81 -13.63 14.09
C SER A 339 3.52 -15.13 14.22
N GLY A 340 2.28 -15.57 14.00
CA GLY A 340 1.94 -16.99 13.89
C GLY A 340 2.43 -17.62 12.59
N ILE A 341 2.82 -16.82 11.58
CA ILE A 341 3.44 -17.33 10.35
C ILE A 341 4.95 -17.45 10.53
N SER A 342 5.61 -16.42 11.07
CA SER A 342 7.06 -16.38 11.26
C SER A 342 7.44 -15.26 12.23
N ASP A 343 8.64 -15.34 12.80
CA ASP A 343 9.20 -14.28 13.66
C ASP A 343 9.62 -13.03 12.87
N GLU A 344 9.70 -13.12 11.54
CA GLU A 344 9.95 -11.98 10.68
C GLU A 344 8.74 -11.00 10.64
N PRO A 345 8.96 -9.68 10.51
CA PRO A 345 7.87 -8.73 10.42
C PRO A 345 7.22 -8.79 9.03
N LEU A 346 6.00 -9.32 8.98
CA LEU A 346 5.23 -9.53 7.73
C LEU A 346 4.00 -8.63 7.66
N PHE A 347 3.52 -8.37 6.45
CA PHE A 347 2.22 -7.77 6.19
C PHE A 347 1.64 -8.26 4.87
N VAL A 348 0.34 -8.10 4.65
CA VAL A 348 -0.32 -8.40 3.38
C VAL A 348 -0.17 -7.18 2.46
N SER A 349 0.55 -7.34 1.36
CA SER A 349 0.71 -6.27 0.37
C SER A 349 -0.54 -6.15 -0.52
N LYS A 350 -1.07 -7.29 -0.97
CA LYS A 350 -2.11 -7.40 -1.99
C LYS A 350 -3.03 -8.60 -1.73
N VAL A 351 -4.31 -8.44 -2.06
CA VAL A 351 -5.28 -9.55 -2.19
C VAL A 351 -5.98 -9.41 -3.53
N VAL A 352 -5.91 -10.44 -4.37
CA VAL A 352 -6.54 -10.49 -5.70
C VAL A 352 -7.57 -11.59 -5.77
N HIS A 353 -8.66 -11.36 -6.49
CA HIS A 353 -9.69 -12.37 -6.74
C HIS A 353 -10.12 -12.32 -8.19
N LYS A 354 -10.06 -13.44 -8.90
CA LYS A 354 -10.56 -13.58 -10.27
C LYS A 354 -11.63 -14.65 -10.32
N ALA A 355 -12.66 -14.45 -11.13
CA ALA A 355 -13.74 -15.42 -11.29
C ALA A 355 -14.27 -15.43 -12.73
N THR A 356 -14.73 -16.59 -13.17
CA THR A 356 -15.31 -16.80 -14.50
C THR A 356 -16.57 -17.66 -14.41
N LEU A 357 -17.54 -17.39 -15.27
CA LEU A 357 -18.77 -18.17 -15.37
C LEU A 357 -19.19 -18.26 -16.82
N ASP A 358 -19.47 -19.46 -17.29
CA ASP A 358 -20.11 -19.75 -18.57
C ASP A 358 -21.42 -20.48 -18.32
N VAL A 359 -22.51 -20.01 -18.94
CA VAL A 359 -23.84 -20.61 -18.86
C VAL A 359 -24.36 -20.86 -20.27
N ASP A 360 -24.77 -22.10 -20.52
CA ASP A 360 -25.32 -22.54 -21.79
C ASP A 360 -26.49 -23.52 -21.61
N GLU A 361 -26.94 -24.10 -22.72
CA GLU A 361 -28.11 -24.97 -22.75
C GLU A 361 -27.89 -26.29 -22.01
N ALA A 362 -26.63 -26.74 -21.88
CA ALA A 362 -26.28 -28.00 -21.26
C ALA A 362 -26.03 -27.83 -19.75
N GLY A 363 -25.54 -26.68 -19.31
CA GLY A 363 -25.20 -26.46 -17.91
C GLY A 363 -24.56 -25.13 -17.60
N SER A 364 -23.70 -25.14 -16.58
CA SER A 364 -22.76 -24.06 -16.34
C SER A 364 -21.39 -24.58 -15.95
N GLU A 365 -20.38 -23.77 -16.24
CA GLU A 365 -19.02 -23.98 -15.79
C GLU A 365 -18.50 -22.68 -15.18
N ALA A 366 -17.94 -22.77 -13.97
CA ALA A 366 -17.44 -21.63 -13.25
C ALA A 366 -16.13 -21.94 -12.55
N ALA A 367 -15.31 -20.91 -12.39
CA ALA A 367 -14.08 -21.00 -11.63
C ALA A 367 -13.83 -19.70 -10.90
N ALA A 368 -13.16 -19.77 -9.75
CA ALA A 368 -12.64 -18.60 -9.06
C ALA A 368 -11.31 -18.93 -8.39
N ALA A 369 -10.45 -17.93 -8.24
CA ALA A 369 -9.23 -18.04 -7.47
C ALA A 369 -8.95 -16.74 -6.71
N THR A 370 -8.56 -16.88 -5.45
CA THR A 370 -8.14 -15.79 -4.57
C THR A 370 -6.65 -15.96 -4.27
N GLY A 371 -5.87 -14.89 -4.41
CA GLY A 371 -4.47 -14.85 -4.04
C GLY A 371 -4.22 -13.80 -2.95
N VAL A 372 -3.45 -14.16 -1.93
CA VAL A 372 -3.00 -13.27 -0.84
C VAL A 372 -1.48 -13.21 -0.87
N GLU A 373 -0.95 -12.01 -1.09
CA GLU A 373 0.48 -11.75 -1.19
C GLU A 373 1.00 -11.22 0.15
N VAL A 374 1.95 -11.94 0.76
CA VAL A 374 2.57 -11.59 2.05
C VAL A 374 4.02 -11.19 1.82
N SER A 375 4.37 -10.01 2.32
CA SER A 375 5.67 -9.36 2.09
C SER A 375 6.40 -9.05 3.41
N ARG A 376 7.73 -8.98 3.32
CA ARG A 376 8.62 -8.49 4.39
C ARG A 376 8.55 -6.96 4.51
N ARG A 377 8.79 -6.45 5.72
CA ARG A 377 8.96 -5.00 5.96
C ARG A 377 10.44 -4.59 5.81
N THR A 378 10.73 -3.57 4.99
CA THR A 378 12.09 -3.03 4.78
C THR A 378 12.06 -1.48 4.69
N TYR A 379 12.95 -0.77 5.41
CA TYR A 379 12.96 0.71 5.50
C TYR A 379 14.21 1.36 4.83
N PRO A 380 14.07 2.17 3.75
CA PRO A 380 15.24 2.72 3.00
C PRO A 380 15.94 4.00 3.53
N GLY A 381 15.46 4.72 4.55
CA GLY A 381 15.99 6.05 4.94
C GLY A 381 16.98 6.11 6.13
N MET A 382 17.54 4.97 6.56
CA MET A 382 18.29 4.84 7.81
C MET A 382 19.60 5.68 7.94
N PRO A 383 20.41 5.96 6.90
CA PRO A 383 21.62 6.78 7.09
C PRO A 383 21.35 8.26 7.38
N TYR A 384 20.28 8.83 6.83
CA TYR A 384 19.99 10.27 6.96
C TYR A 384 19.51 10.63 8.38
N GLY A 385 18.61 9.85 8.98
CA GLY A 385 18.08 10.12 10.33
C GLY A 385 19.14 10.08 11.43
N LEU A 386 20.12 9.19 11.31
CA LEU A 386 21.22 9.04 12.26
C LEU A 386 22.06 10.32 12.34
N GLN A 387 22.32 10.93 11.19
CA GLN A 387 23.17 12.12 11.10
C GLN A 387 22.37 13.43 11.27
N SER A 388 21.11 13.47 10.83
CA SER A 388 20.29 14.69 10.89
C SER A 388 19.70 14.97 12.27
N SER A 389 19.51 13.93 13.09
CA SER A 389 18.74 14.00 14.33
C SER A 389 19.51 13.51 15.56
N LEU A 390 20.25 12.39 15.47
CA LEU A 390 21.00 11.82 16.61
C LEU A 390 22.33 12.54 16.84
N LEU A 391 23.15 12.69 15.79
CA LEU A 391 24.51 13.26 15.92
C LEU A 391 24.54 14.68 16.54
N PRO A 392 23.67 15.64 16.16
CA PRO A 392 23.71 16.98 16.73
C PRO A 392 23.37 17.03 18.23
N ILE A 393 22.39 16.23 18.66
CA ILE A 393 21.94 16.15 20.05
C ILE A 393 23.02 15.50 20.91
N TYR A 394 23.62 14.41 20.41
CA TYR A 394 24.71 13.70 21.10
C TYR A 394 25.99 14.54 21.22
N LEU A 395 26.36 15.28 20.16
CA LEU A 395 27.52 16.19 20.21
C LEU A 395 27.27 17.37 21.16
N ARG A 396 26.02 17.87 21.26
CA ARG A 396 25.65 18.92 22.22
C ARG A 396 25.67 18.42 23.66
N SER A 397 25.15 17.23 23.93
CA SER A 397 25.23 16.61 25.27
C SER A 397 26.67 16.27 25.68
N SER A 398 27.56 16.08 24.70
CA SER A 398 29.01 15.93 24.91
C SER A 398 29.77 17.26 25.06
N GLY A 399 29.08 18.41 25.08
CA GLY A 399 29.67 19.73 25.39
C GLY A 399 30.20 20.54 24.19
N LEU A 400 29.92 20.15 22.94
CA LEU A 400 30.36 20.91 21.76
C LEU A 400 29.52 22.17 21.50
N SER A 401 30.16 23.22 20.96
CA SER A 401 29.54 24.49 20.55
C SER A 401 28.59 24.31 19.35
N LEU A 402 27.58 25.18 19.21
CA LEU A 402 26.61 25.13 18.11
C LEU A 402 27.28 25.32 16.74
N THR A 403 28.33 26.14 16.64
CA THR A 403 29.16 26.29 15.45
C THR A 403 29.72 24.94 14.99
N LYS A 404 30.44 24.22 15.87
CA LYS A 404 31.01 22.89 15.56
C LYS A 404 29.94 21.88 15.18
N ILE A 405 28.78 21.90 15.84
CA ILE A 405 27.64 21.03 15.52
C ILE A 405 27.09 21.35 14.12
N SER A 406 26.88 22.62 13.78
CA SER A 406 26.43 23.01 12.44
C SER A 406 27.46 22.73 11.35
N LEU A 407 28.76 22.88 11.64
CA LEU A 407 29.86 22.54 10.72
C LEU A 407 29.90 21.05 10.37
N THR A 408 29.41 20.15 11.24
CA THR A 408 29.27 18.72 10.87
C THR A 408 28.34 18.52 9.67
N LYS A 409 27.43 19.47 9.38
CA LYS A 409 26.60 19.41 8.19
C LYS A 409 27.42 19.57 6.90
N ALA A 410 28.61 20.16 6.94
CA ALA A 410 29.51 20.19 5.79
C ALA A 410 29.86 18.78 5.27
N LEU A 411 29.75 17.74 6.11
CA LEU A 411 29.95 16.34 5.72
C LEU A 411 28.93 15.84 4.68
N TYR A 412 27.81 16.55 4.49
CA TYR A 412 26.82 16.27 3.44
C TYR A 412 27.16 16.91 2.09
N PHE A 413 28.26 17.66 1.97
CA PHE A 413 28.69 18.27 0.71
C PHE A 413 28.77 17.28 -0.48
N PRO A 414 29.10 15.99 -0.30
CA PRO A 414 29.01 15.00 -1.38
C PRO A 414 27.64 14.96 -2.08
N TRP A 415 26.53 15.19 -1.38
CA TRP A 415 25.19 15.22 -1.98
C TRP A 415 25.00 16.35 -3.00
N VAL A 416 25.76 17.45 -2.87
CA VAL A 416 25.78 18.55 -3.87
C VAL A 416 26.63 18.15 -5.08
N LEU A 417 27.73 17.44 -4.83
CA LEU A 417 28.65 16.98 -5.87
C LEU A 417 28.11 15.78 -6.67
N LYS A 418 26.92 15.25 -6.31
CA LYS A 418 26.35 14.05 -6.92
C LYS A 418 26.18 14.15 -8.45
N VAL A 419 25.96 15.35 -8.96
CA VAL A 419 25.92 15.65 -10.40
C VAL A 419 27.22 15.32 -11.13
N LEU A 420 28.38 15.42 -10.46
CA LEU A 420 29.69 15.20 -11.08
C LEU A 420 29.98 13.73 -11.35
N TRP A 421 29.53 12.84 -10.45
CA TRP A 421 29.73 11.39 -10.60
C TRP A 421 28.50 10.66 -11.14
N ALA A 422 27.35 11.32 -11.28
CA ALA A 422 26.17 10.72 -11.92
C ALA A 422 26.45 10.11 -13.31
N PRO A 423 27.17 10.78 -14.24
CA PRO A 423 27.52 10.20 -15.53
C PRO A 423 28.37 8.93 -15.40
N LEU A 424 29.26 8.87 -14.41
CA LEU A 424 30.09 7.70 -14.14
C LEU A 424 29.25 6.51 -13.66
N VAL A 425 28.31 6.76 -12.74
CA VAL A 425 27.40 5.74 -12.18
C VAL A 425 26.39 5.24 -13.21
N ASP A 426 26.07 6.05 -14.21
CA ASP A 426 25.19 5.68 -15.32
C ASP A 426 25.90 4.94 -16.47
N GLN A 427 27.16 5.31 -16.75
CA GLN A 427 27.89 4.78 -17.92
C GLN A 427 28.75 3.56 -17.60
N VAL A 428 29.25 3.42 -16.37
CA VAL A 428 30.24 2.41 -16.02
C VAL A 428 29.62 1.36 -15.10
N GLY A 429 29.51 0.11 -15.54
CA GLY A 429 29.00 -1.00 -14.72
C GLY A 429 27.47 -1.10 -14.65
N THR A 430 26.96 -2.08 -13.92
CA THR A 430 25.51 -2.30 -13.72
C THR A 430 25.04 -1.63 -12.44
N LYS A 431 23.75 -1.28 -12.35
CA LYS A 431 23.18 -0.69 -11.12
C LYS A 431 23.36 -1.63 -9.92
N ARG A 432 23.29 -2.95 -10.12
CA ARG A 432 23.68 -3.97 -9.14
C ARG A 432 25.08 -3.77 -8.58
N LYS A 433 26.09 -3.59 -9.44
CA LYS A 433 27.48 -3.43 -9.00
C LYS A 433 27.65 -2.17 -8.16
N TRP A 434 27.04 -1.06 -8.56
CA TRP A 434 27.08 0.18 -7.77
C TRP A 434 26.35 0.07 -6.44
N LEU A 435 25.16 -0.54 -6.42
CA LEU A 435 24.39 -0.71 -5.19
C LEU A 435 25.11 -1.64 -4.20
N VAL A 436 25.67 -2.75 -4.67
CA VAL A 436 26.45 -3.65 -3.82
C VAL A 436 27.72 -2.97 -3.31
N ALA A 437 28.48 -2.30 -4.20
CA ALA A 437 29.71 -1.63 -3.81
C ALA A 437 29.45 -0.51 -2.78
N THR A 438 28.42 0.30 -2.98
CA THR A 438 28.06 1.39 -2.05
C THR A 438 27.49 0.87 -0.74
N MET A 439 26.63 -0.16 -0.75
CA MET A 439 26.11 -0.79 0.48
C MET A 439 27.20 -1.50 1.29
N SER A 440 28.11 -2.22 0.63
CA SER A 440 29.28 -2.82 1.31
C SER A 440 30.22 -1.76 1.86
N GLY A 441 30.44 -0.67 1.12
CA GLY A 441 31.18 0.49 1.64
C GLY A 441 30.51 1.09 2.88
N LEU A 442 29.18 1.27 2.86
CA LEU A 442 28.41 1.81 3.99
C LEU A 442 28.51 0.90 5.22
N ALA A 443 28.45 -0.42 5.03
CA ALA A 443 28.69 -1.39 6.11
C ALA A 443 30.09 -1.23 6.73
N LEU A 444 31.13 -1.14 5.90
CA LEU A 444 32.50 -0.95 6.37
C LEU A 444 32.68 0.37 7.12
N THR A 445 32.08 1.45 6.64
CA THR A 445 32.13 2.73 7.35
C THR A 445 31.33 2.70 8.67
N CYS A 446 30.25 1.92 8.75
CA CYS A 446 29.55 1.68 10.01
C CYS A 446 30.41 0.85 10.99
N LEU A 447 31.12 -0.18 10.53
CA LEU A 447 32.07 -0.93 11.36
C LEU A 447 33.19 -0.02 11.88
N ALA A 448 33.70 0.88 11.05
CA ALA A 448 34.68 1.88 11.49
C ALA A 448 34.08 2.78 12.59
N CYS A 449 32.88 3.34 12.38
CA CYS A 449 32.17 4.14 13.39
C CYS A 449 31.85 3.38 14.68
N ALA A 450 31.72 2.05 14.65
CA ALA A 450 31.45 1.23 15.82
C ALA A 450 32.65 1.11 16.77
N VAL A 451 33.87 1.20 16.24
CA VAL A 451 35.13 1.09 17.01
C VAL A 451 35.64 2.46 17.44
N LEU A 452 35.27 3.52 16.71
CA LEU A 452 35.64 4.90 17.03
C LEU A 452 34.76 5.46 18.16
N SER A 453 35.40 6.11 19.14
CA SER A 453 34.70 6.80 20.22
C SER A 453 34.54 8.29 19.89
N PRO A 454 33.31 8.82 19.73
CA PRO A 454 33.10 10.22 19.34
C PRO A 454 33.64 11.25 20.33
N SER A 455 33.78 10.86 21.60
CA SER A 455 34.31 11.69 22.69
C SER A 455 35.84 11.84 22.67
N ALA A 456 36.57 10.91 22.04
CA ALA A 456 38.03 10.91 22.01
C ALA A 456 38.61 11.16 20.60
N GLU A 457 37.87 10.78 19.53
CA GLU A 457 38.40 10.69 18.16
C GLU A 457 37.48 11.40 17.12
N LEU A 458 37.25 12.70 17.30
CA LEU A 458 36.32 13.47 16.46
C LEU A 458 36.71 13.49 14.97
N ALA A 459 38.02 13.60 14.65
CA ALA A 459 38.48 13.67 13.26
C ALA A 459 38.33 12.33 12.49
N PRO A 460 38.71 11.17 13.06
CA PRO A 460 38.39 9.87 12.47
C PRO A 460 36.89 9.63 12.28
N VAL A 461 36.06 10.02 13.25
CA VAL A 461 34.59 9.90 13.15
C VAL A 461 34.06 10.79 12.02
N ALA A 462 34.53 12.02 11.90
CA ALA A 462 34.15 12.92 10.80
C ALA A 462 34.57 12.37 9.44
N ALA A 463 35.77 11.77 9.33
CA ALA A 463 36.24 11.14 8.10
C ALA A 463 35.38 9.92 7.70
N ALA A 464 35.00 9.08 8.68
CA ALA A 464 34.10 7.96 8.44
C ALA A 464 32.70 8.42 8.00
N LEU A 465 32.15 9.47 8.63
CA LEU A 465 30.87 10.07 8.25
C LEU A 465 30.90 10.76 6.87
N LEU A 466 32.02 11.37 6.50
CA LEU A 466 32.22 11.92 5.15
C LEU A 466 32.22 10.79 4.11
N ALA A 467 32.94 9.70 4.39
CA ALA A 467 32.96 8.52 3.53
C ALA A 467 31.56 7.91 3.38
N MET A 468 30.79 7.82 4.47
CA MET A 468 29.38 7.41 4.42
C MET A 468 28.56 8.28 3.49
N ASN A 469 28.71 9.60 3.55
CA ASN A 469 27.96 10.53 2.71
C ASN A 469 28.33 10.44 1.22
N VAL A 470 29.62 10.23 0.90
CA VAL A 470 30.05 9.95 -0.47
C VAL A 470 29.36 8.69 -0.98
N LEU A 471 29.43 7.59 -0.23
CA LEU A 471 28.83 6.31 -0.63
C LEU A 471 27.30 6.39 -0.76
N ALA A 472 26.63 7.07 0.18
CA ALA A 472 25.19 7.28 0.15
C ALA A 472 24.74 8.15 -1.04
N SER A 473 25.50 9.20 -1.38
CA SER A 473 25.18 10.04 -2.55
C SER A 473 25.38 9.33 -3.89
N VAL A 474 26.34 8.39 -3.99
CA VAL A 474 26.52 7.52 -5.15
C VAL A 474 25.41 6.47 -5.24
N GLN A 475 25.00 5.95 -4.09
CA GLN A 475 23.89 5.01 -3.97
C GLN A 475 22.56 5.61 -4.39
N ASP A 476 22.27 6.85 -3.99
CA ASP A 476 21.07 7.60 -4.37
C ASP A 476 20.89 7.64 -5.89
N ILE A 477 21.95 7.94 -6.64
CA ILE A 477 21.93 7.93 -8.11
C ILE A 477 21.63 6.53 -8.67
N ALA A 478 22.19 5.49 -8.05
CA ALA A 478 21.95 4.13 -8.48
C ALA A 478 20.51 3.68 -8.21
N VAL A 479 19.92 4.09 -7.09
CA VAL A 479 18.50 3.84 -6.73
C VAL A 479 17.56 4.64 -7.64
N ASP A 480 17.82 5.92 -7.86
CA ASP A 480 17.05 6.77 -8.77
C ASP A 480 17.06 6.20 -10.19
N GLY A 481 18.22 5.74 -10.67
CA GLY A 481 18.34 5.09 -11.97
C GLY A 481 17.50 3.80 -12.08
N VAL A 482 17.33 3.06 -10.98
CA VAL A 482 16.44 1.88 -10.92
C VAL A 482 14.97 2.29 -10.89
N ALA A 483 14.62 3.33 -10.12
CA ALA A 483 13.25 3.84 -10.06
C ALA A 483 12.76 4.36 -11.42
N VAL A 484 13.62 5.06 -12.17
CA VAL A 484 13.32 5.51 -13.54
C VAL A 484 13.12 4.33 -14.51
N GLN A 485 13.85 3.23 -14.33
CA GLN A 485 13.66 2.03 -15.15
C GLN A 485 12.33 1.32 -14.86
N LEU A 486 11.84 1.40 -13.63
CA LEU A 486 10.64 0.74 -13.16
C LEU A 486 9.35 1.56 -13.37
N LEU A 487 9.42 2.89 -13.33
CA LEU A 487 8.26 3.80 -13.35
C LEU A 487 8.05 4.44 -14.74
N GLN A 488 7.62 3.65 -15.72
CA GLN A 488 7.52 4.10 -17.13
C GLN A 488 6.21 4.82 -17.50
N GLN A 489 5.13 4.67 -16.71
CA GLN A 489 3.83 5.27 -17.02
C GLN A 489 3.63 6.59 -16.28
N ARG A 490 3.17 7.65 -16.98
CA ARG A 490 2.96 9.01 -16.41
C ARG A 490 2.07 9.04 -15.16
N GLU A 491 1.14 8.08 -15.03
CA GLU A 491 0.21 7.97 -13.89
C GLU A 491 0.86 7.34 -12.64
N GLU A 492 1.95 6.59 -12.81
CA GLU A 492 2.66 5.88 -11.72
C GLU A 492 3.75 6.73 -11.07
N VAL A 493 4.22 7.78 -11.76
CA VAL A 493 5.32 8.66 -11.31
C VAL A 493 4.96 9.41 -10.01
N GLY A 494 3.71 9.86 -9.85
CA GLY A 494 3.26 10.55 -8.64
C GLY A 494 3.28 9.66 -7.40
N TYR A 495 2.83 8.41 -7.54
CA TYR A 495 2.83 7.42 -6.47
C TYR A 495 4.24 6.89 -6.18
N GLY A 496 5.07 6.70 -7.20
CA GLY A 496 6.48 6.33 -7.06
C GLY A 496 7.28 7.38 -6.28
N ASN A 497 7.14 8.66 -6.64
CA ASN A 497 7.77 9.76 -5.89
C ASN A 497 7.24 9.87 -4.45
N THR A 498 5.95 9.61 -4.24
CA THR A 498 5.36 9.57 -2.89
C THR A 498 5.97 8.44 -2.06
N ALA A 499 6.12 7.24 -2.64
CA ALA A 499 6.75 6.10 -1.98
C ALA A 499 8.23 6.37 -1.65
N GLN A 500 8.98 7.03 -2.54
CA GLN A 500 10.36 7.45 -2.27
C GLN A 500 10.45 8.45 -1.12
N VAL A 501 9.61 9.49 -1.10
CA VAL A 501 9.60 10.52 -0.06
C VAL A 501 9.17 9.94 1.29
N VAL A 502 8.15 9.09 1.30
CA VAL A 502 7.68 8.40 2.53
C VAL A 502 8.75 7.42 3.03
N GLY A 503 9.36 6.62 2.16
CA GLY A 503 10.41 5.67 2.52
C GLY A 503 11.64 6.35 3.11
N TYR A 504 12.09 7.47 2.53
CA TYR A 504 13.17 8.29 3.07
C TYR A 504 12.82 8.88 4.45
N LYS A 505 11.61 9.44 4.62
CA LYS A 505 11.17 10.01 5.90
C LYS A 505 11.03 8.95 6.98
N LEU A 506 10.50 7.76 6.65
CA LEU A 506 10.37 6.64 7.58
C LEU A 506 11.73 6.14 8.08
N GLY A 507 12.71 5.96 7.19
CA GLY A 507 14.04 5.60 7.67
C GLY A 507 14.73 6.72 8.44
N SER A 508 14.38 7.98 8.18
CA SER A 508 14.82 9.12 9.00
C SER A 508 14.22 9.09 10.41
N VAL A 509 12.98 8.63 10.58
CA VAL A 509 12.34 8.38 11.90
C VAL A 509 13.08 7.27 12.65
N ALA A 510 13.27 6.13 11.97
CA ALA A 510 13.89 4.95 12.56
C ALA A 510 15.31 5.26 13.05
N ALA A 511 16.10 5.95 12.22
CA ALA A 511 17.47 6.26 12.54
C ALA A 511 17.70 7.52 13.37
N GLY A 512 16.74 8.45 13.36
CA GLY A 512 16.76 9.61 14.25
C GLY A 512 16.25 9.23 15.63
N GLY A 513 14.93 9.10 15.75
CA GLY A 513 14.26 8.96 17.05
C GLY A 513 14.35 7.57 17.67
N GLY A 514 14.27 6.53 16.84
CA GLY A 514 14.38 5.14 17.30
C GLY A 514 15.76 4.85 17.88
N LEU A 515 16.82 5.22 17.15
CA LEU A 515 18.21 5.04 17.60
C LEU A 515 18.57 5.96 18.78
N LEU A 516 18.08 7.21 18.83
CA LEU A 516 18.22 8.10 19.99
C LEU A 516 17.61 7.53 21.27
N ALA A 517 16.44 6.89 21.18
CA ALA A 517 15.74 6.37 22.36
C ALA A 517 16.46 5.18 23.02
N VAL A 518 17.35 4.50 22.28
CA VAL A 518 18.06 3.31 22.74
C VAL A 518 19.57 3.51 22.83
N VAL A 519 20.11 4.66 22.43
CA VAL A 519 21.57 4.88 22.41
C VAL A 519 22.19 4.80 23.81
N ASP A 520 21.47 5.26 24.83
CA ASP A 520 21.90 5.24 26.23
C ASP A 520 21.84 3.83 26.85
N THR A 521 21.03 2.93 26.29
CA THR A 521 20.88 1.54 26.78
C THR A 521 21.71 0.53 26.00
N VAL A 522 21.88 0.75 24.69
CA VAL A 522 22.54 -0.17 23.74
C VAL A 522 24.00 0.21 23.50
N GLY A 523 24.35 1.50 23.64
CA GLY A 523 25.70 2.03 23.42
C GLY A 523 26.03 2.28 21.95
N TRP A 524 26.86 3.29 21.70
CA TRP A 524 27.26 3.76 20.36
C TRP A 524 27.83 2.66 19.45
N GLY A 525 28.76 1.84 19.96
CA GLY A 525 29.40 0.78 19.18
C GLY A 525 28.42 -0.30 18.71
N SER A 526 27.59 -0.81 19.61
CA SER A 526 26.55 -1.82 19.32
C SER A 526 25.53 -1.34 18.29
N LEU A 527 25.23 -0.04 18.31
CA LEU A 527 24.30 0.60 17.38
C LEU A 527 24.84 0.62 15.95
N PHE A 528 26.11 0.97 15.76
CA PHE A 528 26.75 0.94 14.46
C PHE A 528 27.06 -0.49 13.96
N LEU A 529 27.27 -1.44 14.87
CA LEU A 529 27.33 -2.88 14.53
C LEU A 529 25.99 -3.39 13.98
N ALA A 530 24.88 -3.05 14.63
CA ALA A 530 23.55 -3.39 14.14
C ALA A 530 23.28 -2.75 12.76
N LEU A 531 23.65 -1.48 12.57
CA LEU A 531 23.52 -0.79 11.29
C LEU A 531 24.39 -1.41 10.20
N SER A 532 25.61 -1.84 10.53
CA SER A 532 26.47 -2.58 9.60
C SER A 532 25.84 -3.91 9.20
N ALA A 533 25.22 -4.64 10.14
CA ALA A 533 24.55 -5.90 9.83
C ALA A 533 23.38 -5.69 8.84
N VAL A 534 22.62 -4.59 9.01
CA VAL A 534 21.57 -4.18 8.07
C VAL A 534 22.16 -3.90 6.68
N TYR A 535 23.22 -3.09 6.57
CA TYR A 535 23.84 -2.82 5.26
C TYR A 535 24.45 -4.06 4.60
N CYS A 536 25.02 -4.99 5.37
CA CYS A 536 25.48 -6.28 4.86
C CYS A 536 24.31 -7.13 4.32
N ALA A 537 23.18 -7.17 5.03
CA ALA A 537 21.98 -7.88 4.58
C ALA A 537 21.41 -7.25 3.29
N VAL A 538 21.34 -5.92 3.22
CA VAL A 538 20.89 -5.18 2.04
C VAL A 538 21.86 -5.34 0.87
N SER A 539 23.17 -5.33 1.12
CA SER A 539 24.20 -5.59 0.09
C SER A 539 24.09 -7.01 -0.47
N LEU A 540 23.89 -8.02 0.40
CA LEU A 540 23.67 -9.41 -0.01
C LEU A 540 22.38 -9.56 -0.82
N HIS A 541 21.33 -8.83 -0.44
CA HIS A 541 20.07 -8.79 -1.18
C HIS A 541 20.25 -8.12 -2.56
N ALA A 542 20.86 -6.94 -2.62
CA ALA A 542 21.19 -6.24 -3.87
C ALA A 542 22.12 -7.06 -4.78
N TRP A 543 23.01 -7.87 -4.20
CA TRP A 543 23.82 -8.82 -4.96
C TRP A 543 23.00 -9.98 -5.51
N ARG A 544 21.86 -10.35 -4.92
CA ARG A 544 21.05 -11.50 -5.38
C ARG A 544 19.94 -11.09 -6.36
N THR A 545 19.58 -9.82 -6.44
CA THR A 545 18.51 -9.33 -7.31
C THR A 545 18.96 -9.25 -8.78
N ALA A 546 18.49 -10.23 -9.57
CA ALA A 546 18.86 -10.38 -10.98
C ALA A 546 18.42 -9.19 -11.86
N VAL A 547 17.32 -8.52 -11.53
CA VAL A 547 16.79 -7.33 -12.24
C VAL A 547 17.80 -6.18 -12.28
N LEU A 548 18.62 -6.02 -11.24
CA LEU A 548 19.65 -4.97 -11.16
C LEU A 548 20.87 -5.27 -12.05
N SER A 549 20.97 -6.49 -12.57
CA SER A 549 22.07 -6.96 -13.45
C SER A 549 21.84 -6.61 -14.92
N ALA A 550 20.61 -6.28 -15.31
CA ALA A 550 20.28 -5.97 -16.68
C ALA A 550 21.05 -4.70 -17.13
N PRO A 551 21.80 -4.74 -18.25
CA PRO A 551 22.33 -3.52 -18.82
C PRO A 551 21.17 -2.61 -19.20
N ALA A 552 21.32 -1.31 -18.96
CA ALA A 552 20.27 -0.33 -19.24
C ALA A 552 19.75 -0.50 -20.68
N ARG A 553 18.47 -0.88 -20.83
CA ARG A 553 17.79 -0.90 -22.15
C ARG A 553 17.76 0.54 -22.66
N GLY A 554 18.70 0.83 -23.54
CA GLY A 554 19.04 2.19 -24.02
C GLY A 554 20.47 2.27 -24.56
N GLN A 555 21.36 1.35 -24.16
CA GLN A 555 22.73 1.26 -24.70
C GLN A 555 22.78 0.94 -26.21
N SER A 556 21.68 0.47 -26.82
CA SER A 556 21.62 0.24 -28.28
C SER A 556 21.22 1.48 -29.08
N ALA A 557 20.53 2.46 -28.48
CA ALA A 557 20.13 3.70 -29.14
C ALA A 557 21.10 4.86 -28.87
N ALA A 558 21.91 4.78 -27.80
CA ALA A 558 22.92 5.79 -27.47
C ALA A 558 24.27 5.59 -28.21
N ARG A 559 24.41 4.52 -29.01
CA ARG A 559 25.56 4.35 -29.92
C ARG A 559 25.52 5.29 -31.13
N THR A 560 24.45 6.07 -31.33
CA THR A 560 24.30 7.01 -32.45
C THR A 560 24.35 8.50 -32.07
N SER A 561 24.77 8.89 -30.86
CA SER A 561 25.10 10.31 -30.60
C SER A 561 26.43 10.50 -29.86
N HIS A 562 27.52 10.14 -30.53
CA HIS A 562 28.89 10.57 -30.19
C HIS A 562 29.12 12.10 -30.25
N ALA A 563 28.08 12.93 -30.29
CA ALA A 563 28.18 14.39 -30.47
C ALA A 563 27.81 15.23 -29.22
N ALA A 564 27.23 14.66 -28.16
CA ALA A 564 26.78 15.44 -27.00
C ALA A 564 27.86 15.68 -25.92
N ALA A 565 29.04 15.06 -26.05
CA ALA A 565 30.07 15.05 -25.01
C ALA A 565 31.08 16.22 -25.05
N GLN A 566 30.89 17.25 -25.88
CA GLN A 566 31.96 18.23 -26.14
C GLN A 566 31.80 19.62 -25.50
N ASN A 567 30.73 19.94 -24.75
CA ASN A 567 30.74 21.18 -23.98
C ASN A 567 29.74 21.21 -22.81
N PRO A 568 30.17 21.04 -21.54
CA PRO A 568 29.27 21.10 -20.37
C PRO A 568 28.55 22.44 -20.28
N TRP A 569 29.18 23.55 -20.69
CA TRP A 569 28.56 24.87 -20.72
C TRP A 569 27.35 24.99 -21.65
N ARG A 570 27.29 24.22 -22.74
CA ARG A 570 26.10 24.18 -23.62
C ARG A 570 24.95 23.47 -22.93
N ALA A 571 25.19 22.34 -22.28
CA ALA A 571 24.17 21.64 -21.50
C ALA A 571 23.58 22.51 -20.38
N TRP A 572 24.42 23.26 -19.65
CA TRP A 572 23.94 24.22 -18.63
C TRP A 572 23.10 25.35 -19.22
N ARG A 573 23.48 25.84 -20.41
CA ARG A 573 22.71 26.86 -21.12
C ARG A 573 21.34 26.32 -21.55
N ASP A 574 21.31 25.11 -22.10
CA ASP A 574 20.09 24.47 -22.60
C ASP A 574 19.11 24.14 -21.46
N LEU A 575 19.62 23.78 -20.27
CA LEU A 575 18.81 23.63 -19.06
C LEU A 575 18.19 24.96 -18.59
N LEU A 576 18.96 26.05 -18.61
CA LEU A 576 18.51 27.37 -18.17
C LEU A 576 17.59 28.08 -19.18
N THR A 577 17.53 27.60 -20.42
CA THR A 577 16.60 28.08 -21.44
C THR A 577 15.18 27.54 -21.30
N VAL A 578 14.98 26.49 -20.49
CA VAL A 578 13.64 25.94 -20.23
C VAL A 578 12.75 27.00 -19.55
N PRO A 579 11.52 27.24 -20.05
CA PRO A 579 10.63 28.25 -19.49
C PRO A 579 10.29 27.99 -18.02
N GLY A 580 10.57 28.96 -17.15
CA GLY A 580 10.32 28.89 -15.70
C GLY A 580 11.53 28.46 -14.87
N THR A 581 12.59 27.90 -15.48
CA THR A 581 13.73 27.34 -14.75
C THR A 581 14.48 28.36 -13.92
N LYS A 582 14.71 29.57 -14.44
CA LYS A 582 15.41 30.63 -13.71
C LYS A 582 14.70 30.99 -12.39
N TRP A 583 13.38 31.09 -12.43
CA TRP A 583 12.58 31.35 -11.24
C TRP A 583 12.64 30.16 -10.27
N THR A 584 12.49 28.93 -10.80
CA THR A 584 12.54 27.70 -9.99
C THR A 584 13.89 27.53 -9.31
N VAL A 585 15.00 27.86 -9.98
CA VAL A 585 16.36 27.83 -9.41
C VAL A 585 16.47 28.74 -8.20
N VAL A 586 16.06 30.01 -8.32
CA VAL A 586 16.07 30.95 -7.20
C VAL A 586 15.16 30.47 -6.07
N PHE A 587 13.99 29.94 -6.43
CA PHE A 587 13.04 29.40 -5.46
C PHE A 587 13.61 28.21 -4.68
N VAL A 588 14.12 27.17 -5.34
CA VAL A 588 14.63 25.97 -4.65
C VAL A 588 15.87 26.24 -3.82
N LEU A 589 16.69 27.23 -4.19
CA LEU A 589 17.84 27.68 -3.40
C LEU A 589 17.43 28.44 -2.12
N THR A 590 16.31 29.15 -2.14
CA THR A 590 15.95 30.10 -1.07
C THR A 590 14.80 29.64 -0.19
N TYR A 591 13.87 28.81 -0.70
CA TYR A 591 12.59 28.56 -0.04
C TYR A 591 12.70 27.96 1.36
N LYS A 592 13.76 27.20 1.63
CA LYS A 592 13.94 26.45 2.88
C LYS A 592 15.03 27.01 3.79
N LEU A 593 15.70 28.12 3.44
CA LEU A 593 16.82 28.67 4.21
C LEU A 593 16.45 28.95 5.67
N GLY A 594 15.45 29.80 5.89
CA GLY A 594 14.99 30.18 7.23
C GLY A 594 14.44 28.99 8.03
N GLU A 595 13.65 28.14 7.37
CA GLU A 595 13.09 26.93 7.99
C GLU A 595 14.19 25.97 8.43
N GLN A 596 15.23 25.74 7.61
CA GLN A 596 16.33 24.85 7.96
C GLN A 596 17.14 25.37 9.14
N GLY A 597 17.38 26.67 9.24
CA GLY A 597 18.00 27.27 10.43
C GLY A 597 17.22 26.93 11.69
N ALA A 598 15.90 27.17 11.66
CA ALA A 598 15.01 26.91 12.80
C ALA A 598 14.92 25.41 13.14
N VAL A 599 14.71 24.51 12.17
CA VAL A 599 14.67 23.05 12.40
C VAL A 599 15.98 22.52 12.97
N SER A 600 17.12 23.09 12.57
CA SER A 600 18.43 22.66 13.03
C SER A 600 18.73 23.11 14.46
N MET A 601 18.34 24.33 14.81
CA MET A 601 18.79 25.00 16.04
C MET A 601 17.74 24.95 17.16
N PHE A 602 16.44 24.87 16.83
CA PHE A 602 15.39 24.87 17.84
C PHE A 602 15.45 23.66 18.78
N PRO A 603 15.71 22.43 18.31
CA PRO A 603 15.88 21.30 19.21
C PRO A 603 17.05 21.50 20.18
N LEU A 604 18.15 22.10 19.72
CA LEU A 604 19.32 22.39 20.57
C LEU A 604 19.00 23.47 21.62
N PHE A 605 18.21 24.48 21.27
CA PHE A 605 17.68 25.45 22.23
C PHE A 605 16.88 24.77 23.35
N LEU A 606 16.01 23.82 23.00
CA LEU A 606 15.18 23.09 23.97
C LEU A 606 16.02 22.19 24.88
N LEU A 607 17.07 21.57 24.34
CA LEU A 607 18.04 20.80 25.11
C LEU A 607 18.75 21.67 26.15
N ASP A 608 19.13 22.90 25.77
CA ASP A 608 19.77 23.86 26.68
C ASP A 608 18.79 24.38 27.77
N HIS A 609 17.47 24.22 27.59
CA HIS A 609 16.41 24.68 28.50
C HIS A 609 15.62 23.52 29.14
N HIS A 610 16.34 22.54 29.70
CA HIS A 610 15.81 21.46 30.55
C HIS A 610 14.90 20.41 29.86
N MET A 611 14.93 20.27 28.53
CA MET A 611 14.45 19.04 27.88
C MET A 611 15.56 18.00 27.81
N THR A 612 15.25 16.74 28.11
CA THR A 612 16.25 15.66 28.00
C THR A 612 16.47 15.26 26.54
N ALA A 613 17.64 14.69 26.23
CA ALA A 613 17.94 14.18 24.89
C ALA A 613 16.93 13.12 24.43
N ALA A 614 16.44 12.27 25.35
CA ALA A 614 15.42 11.26 25.08
C ALA A 614 14.05 11.88 24.76
N GLU A 615 13.59 12.85 25.56
CA GLU A 615 12.35 13.59 25.29
C GLU A 615 12.40 14.29 23.93
N LEU A 616 13.53 14.93 23.63
CA LEU A 616 13.73 15.63 22.37
C LEU A 616 13.82 14.66 21.19
N GLY A 617 14.47 13.52 21.37
CA GLY A 617 14.52 12.44 20.39
C GLY A 617 13.12 11.94 20.02
N PHE A 618 12.26 11.72 21.02
CA PHE A 618 10.87 11.34 20.81
C PHE A 618 10.07 12.44 20.09
N TRP A 619 10.03 13.66 20.63
CA TRP A 619 9.19 14.73 20.08
C TRP A 619 9.65 15.22 18.71
N ASN A 620 10.96 15.45 18.52
CA ASN A 620 11.49 16.00 17.26
C ASN A 620 11.65 14.93 16.17
N SER A 621 12.05 13.71 16.53
CA SER A 621 12.43 12.72 15.52
C SER A 621 11.36 11.66 15.26
N VAL A 622 10.45 11.40 16.22
CA VAL A 622 9.32 10.47 16.03
C VAL A 622 8.05 11.25 15.74
N VAL A 623 7.58 12.06 16.69
CA VAL A 623 6.27 12.72 16.59
C VAL A 623 6.27 13.76 15.46
N ALA A 624 7.20 14.70 15.47
CA ALA A 624 7.21 15.78 14.49
C ALA A 624 7.46 15.28 13.06
N MET A 625 8.32 14.27 12.89
CA MET A 625 8.53 13.64 11.59
C MET A 625 7.28 12.89 11.10
N GLY A 626 6.53 12.23 12.01
CA GLY A 626 5.21 11.68 11.70
C GLY A 626 4.24 12.75 11.18
N PHE A 627 4.20 13.91 11.83
CA PHE A 627 3.44 15.06 11.34
C PHE A 627 3.96 15.62 10.02
N SER A 628 5.27 15.55 9.75
CA SER A 628 5.84 15.88 8.44
C SER A 628 5.36 14.94 7.33
N ILE A 629 5.19 13.65 7.63
CA ILE A 629 4.59 12.68 6.70
C ILE A 629 3.13 13.04 6.46
N CYS A 630 2.34 13.30 7.51
CA CYS A 630 0.95 13.75 7.38
C CYS A 630 0.82 15.01 6.53
N GLY A 631 1.69 16.01 6.75
CA GLY A 631 1.72 17.24 5.96
C GLY A 631 2.03 16.98 4.49
N SER A 632 2.96 16.07 4.18
CA SER A 632 3.24 15.65 2.81
C SER A 632 2.06 14.95 2.15
N SER A 633 1.42 14.01 2.84
CA SER A 633 0.24 13.28 2.33
C SER A 633 -0.94 14.21 2.05
N ILE A 634 -1.21 15.16 2.97
CA ILE A 634 -2.24 16.19 2.78
C ILE A 634 -1.87 17.11 1.61
N GLY A 635 -0.59 17.48 1.47
CA GLY A 635 -0.10 18.23 0.31
C GLY A 635 -0.43 17.54 -1.02
N GLY A 636 -0.17 16.24 -1.12
CA GLY A 636 -0.52 15.42 -2.29
C GLY A 636 -2.03 15.35 -2.55
N LEU A 637 -2.84 15.17 -1.49
CA LEU A 637 -4.31 15.16 -1.59
C LEU A 637 -4.90 16.53 -1.98
N LEU A 638 -4.31 17.63 -1.53
CA LEU A 638 -4.76 18.97 -1.90
C LEU A 638 -4.42 19.29 -3.35
N LEU A 639 -3.27 18.81 -3.84
CA LEU A 639 -2.85 18.95 -5.24
C LEU A 639 -3.76 18.20 -6.23
N SER A 640 -4.45 17.14 -5.80
CA SER A 640 -5.42 16.45 -6.66
C SER A 640 -6.74 17.23 -6.83
N LYS A 641 -6.99 18.23 -5.99
CA LYS A 641 -8.24 19.01 -5.96
C LYS A 641 -8.07 20.49 -6.28
N TYR A 642 -6.87 21.05 -6.06
CA TYR A 642 -6.60 22.48 -6.18
C TYR A 642 -5.28 22.74 -6.88
N SER A 643 -5.18 23.90 -7.54
CA SER A 643 -3.95 24.39 -8.17
C SER A 643 -2.83 24.63 -7.15
N VAL A 644 -1.57 24.41 -7.56
CA VAL A 644 -0.38 24.50 -6.69
C VAL A 644 -0.14 25.90 -6.11
N TRP A 645 -0.38 26.98 -6.86
CA TRP A 645 0.02 28.34 -6.46
C TRP A 645 -0.75 28.93 -5.28
N PRO A 646 -2.11 28.87 -5.23
CA PRO A 646 -2.86 29.31 -4.05
C PRO A 646 -2.52 28.51 -2.80
N LEU A 647 -2.30 27.20 -2.94
CA LEU A 647 -1.88 26.33 -1.84
C LEU A 647 -0.49 26.74 -1.33
N MET A 648 0.46 26.97 -2.24
CA MET A 648 1.82 27.36 -1.89
C MET A 648 1.85 28.71 -1.16
N ARG A 649 1.08 29.70 -1.63
CA ARG A 649 0.96 31.00 -0.93
C ARG A 649 0.42 30.85 0.50
N ARG A 650 -0.66 30.09 0.68
CA ARG A 650 -1.25 29.85 2.02
C ARG A 650 -0.29 29.11 2.95
N ALA A 651 0.39 28.07 2.44
CA ALA A 651 1.33 27.28 3.21
C ALA A 651 2.52 28.12 3.72
N PHE A 652 3.06 29.00 2.88
CA PHE A 652 4.17 29.88 3.26
C PHE A 652 3.75 30.98 4.24
N VAL A 653 2.53 31.52 4.13
CA VAL A 653 1.98 32.45 5.14
C VAL A 653 1.83 31.74 6.49
N LEU A 654 1.24 30.55 6.50
CA LEU A 654 1.12 29.75 7.74
C LEU A 654 2.49 29.43 8.35
N ARG A 655 3.51 29.18 7.51
CA ARG A 655 4.89 28.98 7.97
C ARG A 655 5.44 30.23 8.66
N LEU A 656 5.21 31.43 8.13
CA LEU A 656 5.65 32.67 8.78
C LEU A 656 4.98 32.86 10.14
N VAL A 657 3.69 32.57 10.26
CA VAL A 657 2.97 32.61 11.54
C VAL A 657 3.61 31.63 12.53
N GLY A 658 3.88 30.40 12.10
CA GLY A 658 4.55 29.39 12.93
C GLY A 658 5.95 29.83 13.39
N MET A 659 6.75 30.40 12.48
CA MET A 659 8.10 30.89 12.82
C MET A 659 8.08 32.13 13.72
N ALA A 660 7.10 33.03 13.55
CA ALA A 660 6.92 34.18 14.45
C ALA A 660 6.55 33.70 15.87
N PHE A 661 5.64 32.74 15.98
CA PHE A 661 5.29 32.12 17.26
C PHE A 661 6.52 31.45 17.90
N GLN A 662 7.25 30.65 17.15
CA GLN A 662 8.48 30.00 17.61
C GLN A 662 9.55 31.00 18.06
N THR A 663 9.69 32.12 17.34
CA THR A 663 10.63 33.20 17.72
C THR A 663 10.20 33.89 19.00
N SER A 664 8.89 34.08 19.21
CA SER A 664 8.37 34.68 20.45
C SER A 664 8.61 33.81 21.69
N LEU A 665 8.59 32.48 21.54
CA LEU A 665 8.87 31.54 22.63
C LEU A 665 10.31 31.66 23.16
N LEU A 666 11.26 32.08 22.33
CA LEU A 666 12.65 32.29 22.73
C LEU A 666 12.83 33.51 23.65
N GLY A 667 11.88 34.45 23.66
CA GLY A 667 11.93 35.65 24.50
C GLY A 667 11.38 35.46 25.92
N VAL A 668 10.78 34.31 26.21
CA VAL A 668 10.14 34.04 27.51
C VAL A 668 11.19 33.58 28.54
N HIS A 669 11.44 34.40 29.56
CA HIS A 669 12.46 34.14 30.58
C HIS A 669 12.13 33.01 31.57
N SER A 670 10.86 32.61 31.70
CA SER A 670 10.42 31.57 32.63
C SER A 670 9.91 30.33 31.89
N TYR A 671 10.71 29.26 31.89
CA TYR A 671 10.36 27.99 31.24
C TYR A 671 9.33 27.19 32.05
N SER A 672 8.05 27.54 31.90
CA SER A 672 6.93 26.83 32.53
C SER A 672 6.45 25.65 31.67
N THR A 673 5.63 24.76 32.25
CA THR A 673 4.99 23.64 31.51
C THR A 673 4.21 24.13 30.28
N LEU A 674 3.63 25.34 30.34
CA LEU A 674 2.93 25.97 29.23
C LEU A 674 3.89 26.34 28.08
N VAL A 675 5.07 26.87 28.40
CA VAL A 675 6.11 27.21 27.41
C VAL A 675 6.68 25.95 26.77
N LYS A 676 6.92 24.89 27.55
CA LYS A 676 7.33 23.57 27.03
C LYS A 676 6.29 23.00 26.07
N GLY A 677 5.00 23.06 26.42
CA GLY A 677 3.90 22.65 25.55
C GLY A 677 3.82 23.48 24.26
N GLY A 678 3.96 24.81 24.37
CA GLY A 678 4.01 25.72 23.22
C GLY A 678 5.19 25.44 22.29
N ALA A 679 6.37 25.12 22.84
CA ALA A 679 7.56 24.76 22.07
C ALA A 679 7.36 23.46 21.28
N ILE A 680 6.83 22.41 21.92
CA ILE A 680 6.52 21.14 21.25
C ILE A 680 5.49 21.35 20.14
N LEU A 681 4.44 22.12 20.41
CA LEU A 681 3.42 22.44 19.40
C LEU A 681 4.02 23.18 18.20
N SER A 682 4.87 24.19 18.46
CA SER A 682 5.55 24.95 17.39
C SER A 682 6.42 24.04 16.52
N LEU A 683 7.11 23.08 17.14
CA LEU A 683 7.96 22.10 16.47
C LEU A 683 7.12 21.18 15.57
N ILE A 684 6.00 20.65 16.07
CA ILE A 684 5.09 19.78 15.31
C ILE A 684 4.50 20.51 14.11
N VAL A 685 3.99 21.73 14.33
CA VAL A 685 3.38 22.56 13.28
C VAL A 685 4.41 22.90 12.20
N GLN A 686 5.65 23.21 12.59
CA GLN A 686 6.72 23.50 11.64
C GLN A 686 7.06 22.31 10.76
N HIS A 687 7.18 21.10 11.33
CA HIS A 687 7.47 19.88 10.55
C HIS A 687 6.31 19.49 9.63
N PHE A 688 5.06 19.65 10.08
CA PHE A 688 3.86 19.46 9.26
C PHE A 688 3.87 20.39 8.04
N LEU A 689 4.03 21.70 8.26
CA LEU A 689 4.08 22.70 7.19
C LEU A 689 5.29 22.47 6.27
N GLY A 690 6.44 22.09 6.83
CA GLY A 690 7.63 21.73 6.06
C GLY A 690 7.38 20.53 5.14
N GLY A 691 6.65 19.52 5.61
CA GLY A 691 6.24 18.36 4.79
C GLY A 691 5.31 18.73 3.64
N LEU A 692 4.30 19.56 3.93
CA LEU A 692 3.35 20.07 2.94
C LEU A 692 4.06 20.92 1.88
N ILE A 693 4.87 21.90 2.30
CA ILE A 693 5.64 22.80 1.41
C ILE A 693 6.63 22.01 0.53
N THR A 694 7.31 21.00 1.09
CA THR A 694 8.24 20.16 0.34
C THR A 694 7.53 19.43 -0.80
N THR A 695 6.31 18.93 -0.55
CA THR A 695 5.50 18.23 -1.56
C THR A 695 5.07 19.17 -2.69
N LEU A 696 4.55 20.36 -2.33
CA LEU A 696 4.20 21.40 -3.31
C LEU A 696 5.41 21.85 -4.15
N THR A 697 6.59 21.92 -3.52
CA THR A 697 7.85 22.31 -4.16
C THR A 697 8.29 21.28 -5.19
N PHE A 698 8.31 20.00 -4.83
CA PHE A 698 8.65 18.92 -5.79
C PHE A 698 7.66 18.87 -6.96
N THR A 699 6.36 19.05 -6.71
CA THR A 699 5.36 19.15 -7.79
C THR A 699 5.63 20.36 -8.70
N THR A 700 6.03 21.50 -8.14
CA THR A 700 6.40 22.69 -8.93
C THR A 700 7.65 22.45 -9.78
N MET A 701 8.67 21.78 -9.23
CA MET A 701 9.88 21.38 -9.97
C MET A 701 9.55 20.40 -11.10
N MET A 702 8.64 19.46 -10.86
CA MET A 702 8.19 18.50 -11.86
C MET A 702 7.43 19.20 -13.00
N HIS A 703 6.51 20.11 -12.69
CA HIS A 703 5.82 20.92 -13.71
C HIS A 703 6.77 21.80 -14.50
N CYS A 704 7.80 22.38 -13.87
CA CYS A 704 8.85 23.12 -14.57
C CYS A 704 9.61 22.21 -15.54
N THR A 705 9.98 21.01 -15.08
CA THR A 705 10.69 20.01 -15.88
C THR A 705 9.87 19.50 -17.07
N GLN A 706 8.57 19.30 -16.92
CA GLN A 706 7.68 18.85 -18.00
C GLN A 706 7.60 19.84 -19.19
N ARG A 707 8.07 21.08 -19.03
CA ARG A 707 8.18 22.07 -20.10
C ARG A 707 9.47 21.95 -20.93
N ALA A 708 10.42 21.11 -20.49
CA ALA A 708 11.64 20.82 -21.23
C ALA A 708 11.41 19.71 -22.28
N ASP A 709 12.22 19.67 -23.33
CA ASP A 709 12.20 18.59 -24.32
C ASP A 709 12.45 17.23 -23.66
N GLU A 710 11.75 16.18 -24.11
CA GLU A 710 11.79 14.83 -23.50
C GLU A 710 13.21 14.28 -23.36
N SER A 711 14.12 14.68 -24.23
CA SER A 711 15.54 14.28 -24.22
C SER A 711 16.34 14.84 -23.03
N ILE A 712 15.89 15.94 -22.40
CA ILE A 712 16.61 16.63 -21.30
C ILE A 712 15.83 16.67 -19.98
N GLN A 713 14.60 16.16 -19.93
CA GLN A 713 13.74 16.21 -18.73
C GLN A 713 14.38 15.55 -17.51
N ALA A 714 14.97 14.37 -17.65
CA ALA A 714 15.62 13.66 -16.54
C ALA A 714 16.79 14.48 -15.97
N THR A 715 17.68 14.98 -16.84
CA THR A 715 18.82 15.81 -16.46
C THR A 715 18.37 17.13 -15.81
N HIS A 716 17.30 17.73 -16.32
CA HIS A 716 16.73 18.97 -15.78
C HIS A 716 16.14 18.78 -14.37
N TYR A 717 15.41 17.68 -14.12
CA TYR A 717 14.90 17.39 -12.79
C TYR A 717 16.03 17.17 -11.77
N SER A 718 17.03 16.35 -12.12
CA SER A 718 18.19 16.09 -11.26
C SER A 718 19.00 17.37 -10.98
N PHE A 719 19.09 18.28 -11.95
CA PHE A 719 19.70 19.60 -11.76
C PHE A 719 18.95 20.43 -10.70
N LEU A 720 17.62 20.56 -10.83
CA LEU A 720 16.81 21.29 -9.86
C LEU A 720 16.86 20.65 -8.46
N ALA A 721 16.83 19.32 -8.37
CA ALA A 721 16.94 18.60 -7.10
C ALA A 721 18.31 18.79 -6.42
N THR A 722 19.38 18.92 -7.20
CA THR A 722 20.72 19.19 -6.67
C THR A 722 20.83 20.61 -6.09
N LEU A 723 20.26 21.60 -6.78
CA LEU A 723 20.20 22.97 -6.28
C LEU A 723 19.33 23.10 -5.02
N GLU A 724 18.26 22.32 -4.96
CA GLU A 724 17.39 22.23 -3.78
C GLU A 724 18.15 21.74 -2.53
N VAL A 725 18.99 20.71 -2.70
CA VAL A 725 19.88 20.21 -1.63
C VAL A 725 20.94 21.25 -1.26
N LEU A 726 21.54 21.92 -2.25
CA LEU A 726 22.53 22.97 -2.03
C LEU A 726 21.96 24.12 -1.17
N GLY A 727 20.74 24.56 -1.46
CA GLY A 727 20.07 25.62 -0.69
C GLY A 727 19.88 25.25 0.78
N LYS A 728 19.43 24.02 1.06
CA LYS A 728 19.32 23.51 2.44
C LYS A 728 20.66 23.43 3.15
N LEU A 729 21.68 22.93 2.45
CA LEU A 729 22.95 22.58 3.05
C LEU A 729 23.81 23.81 3.37
N ALA A 730 23.87 24.77 2.45
CA ALA A 730 24.71 25.96 2.59
C ALA A 730 24.38 26.74 3.87
N PHE A 731 23.09 26.98 4.15
CA PHE A 731 22.69 27.75 5.32
C PHE A 731 22.71 26.93 6.61
N SER A 732 22.29 25.67 6.58
CA SER A 732 22.30 24.83 7.78
C SER A 732 23.72 24.59 8.33
N THR A 733 24.75 24.64 7.48
CA THR A 733 26.16 24.52 7.88
C THR A 733 26.67 25.73 8.67
N VAL A 734 26.12 26.92 8.41
CA VAL A 734 26.53 28.17 9.08
C VAL A 734 25.56 28.62 10.18
N ALA A 735 24.38 27.99 10.28
CA ALA A 735 23.33 28.40 11.21
C ALA A 735 23.78 28.40 12.69
N GLY A 736 24.62 27.45 13.11
CA GLY A 736 25.12 27.40 14.48
C GLY A 736 26.13 28.51 14.78
N TRP A 737 26.93 28.92 13.80
CA TRP A 737 27.80 30.10 13.91
C TRP A 737 26.99 31.40 14.08
N VAL A 738 25.89 31.53 13.34
CA VAL A 738 24.96 32.66 13.52
C VAL A 738 24.42 32.68 14.96
N VAL A 739 23.98 31.53 15.49
CA VAL A 739 23.48 31.42 16.87
C VAL A 739 24.54 31.74 17.91
N ASP A 740 25.77 31.26 17.74
CA ASP A 740 26.87 31.58 18.66
C ASP A 740 27.24 33.08 18.61
N TRP A 741 27.05 33.76 17.47
CA TRP A 741 27.42 35.17 17.29
C TRP A 741 26.36 36.17 17.76
N VAL A 742 25.08 35.96 17.40
CA VAL A 742 23.97 36.89 17.70
C VAL A 742 22.94 36.33 18.70
N GLY A 743 23.18 35.13 19.24
CA GLY A 743 22.28 34.44 20.15
C GLY A 743 21.06 33.83 19.44
N PHE A 744 20.30 33.00 20.17
CA PHE A 744 19.12 32.32 19.64
C PHE A 744 18.04 33.28 19.15
N GLN A 745 17.71 34.32 19.93
CA GLN A 745 16.65 35.26 19.57
C GLN A 745 16.99 36.07 18.31
N GLY A 746 18.22 36.58 18.20
CA GLY A 746 18.70 37.28 16.99
C GLY A 746 18.75 36.37 15.76
N SER A 747 19.14 35.11 15.94
CA SER A 747 19.19 34.12 14.86
C SER A 747 17.82 33.72 14.33
N PHE A 748 16.84 33.54 15.21
CA PHE A 748 15.49 33.17 14.78
C PHE A 748 14.75 34.33 14.12
N LEU A 749 15.07 35.59 14.47
CA LEU A 749 14.65 36.75 13.69
C LEU A 749 15.26 36.73 12.29
N LEU A 750 16.54 36.41 12.15
CA LEU A 750 17.16 36.23 10.83
C LEU A 750 16.50 35.07 10.04
N PHE A 751 16.22 33.94 10.69
CA PHE A 751 15.53 32.80 10.07
C PHE A 751 14.12 33.18 9.59
N PHE A 752 13.38 33.95 10.40
CA PHE A 752 12.09 34.50 10.03
C PHE A 752 12.19 35.42 8.81
N LEU A 753 13.15 36.35 8.78
CA LEU A 753 13.38 37.25 7.65
C LEU A 753 13.72 36.47 6.37
N LEU A 754 14.61 35.47 6.45
CA LEU A 754 14.92 34.60 5.31
C LEU A 754 13.68 33.85 4.81
N SER A 755 12.84 33.34 5.71
CA SER A 755 11.58 32.71 5.35
C SER A 755 10.59 33.70 4.72
N ALA A 756 10.57 34.96 5.17
CA ALA A 756 9.72 36.01 4.64
C ALA A 756 10.13 36.42 3.22
N THR A 757 11.44 36.50 2.94
CA THR A 757 11.94 36.74 1.58
C THR A 757 11.51 35.64 0.60
N ALA A 758 11.53 34.37 1.03
CA ALA A 758 11.01 33.27 0.23
C ALA A 758 9.48 33.37 -0.01
N THR A 759 8.71 33.76 1.01
CA THR A 759 7.27 33.98 0.87
C THR A 759 6.95 35.11 -0.11
N LEU A 760 7.71 36.21 -0.09
CA LEU A 760 7.60 37.31 -1.05
C LEU A 760 7.90 36.84 -2.48
N HIS A 761 8.94 36.02 -2.66
CA HIS A 761 9.29 35.45 -3.97
C HIS A 761 8.16 34.60 -4.58
N ILE A 762 7.42 33.86 -3.75
CA ILE A 762 6.23 33.08 -4.17
C ILE A 762 5.05 34.00 -4.49
N TRP A 763 4.93 35.14 -3.82
CA TRP A 763 3.89 36.12 -4.10
C TRP A 763 4.11 36.84 -5.44
N THR A 764 5.37 37.06 -5.80
CA THR A 764 5.76 37.60 -7.12
C THR A 764 5.63 36.60 -8.27
N ALA A 765 5.39 35.32 -7.98
CA ALA A 765 5.08 34.34 -9.00
C ALA A 765 3.68 34.64 -9.57
N THR A 766 3.63 35.21 -10.77
CA THR A 766 2.45 35.24 -11.62
C THR A 766 2.18 33.82 -12.13
N ASP A 767 0.92 33.47 -12.44
CA ASP A 767 0.58 32.19 -13.07
C ASP A 767 1.47 31.98 -14.30
N MET A 768 2.53 31.18 -14.14
CA MET A 768 3.50 30.91 -15.19
C MET A 768 2.85 29.98 -16.24
N GLY A 769 2.04 30.58 -17.11
CA GLY A 769 1.42 29.97 -18.28
C GLY A 769 0.20 29.11 -17.95
N GLY A 770 -0.99 29.58 -18.31
CA GLY A 770 -2.26 28.99 -17.95
C GLY A 770 -2.54 27.60 -18.52
N GLN A 771 -3.28 26.81 -17.75
CA GLN A 771 -4.26 25.88 -18.28
C GLN A 771 -5.63 26.26 -17.71
N LYS A 772 -6.45 26.91 -18.54
CA LYS A 772 -7.91 26.69 -18.48
C LYS A 772 -8.13 25.28 -19.01
N LYS A 773 -8.81 24.42 -18.26
CA LYS A 773 -9.16 23.08 -18.73
C LYS A 773 -9.12 22.04 -17.64
#